data_AF-A0A409YKI9-F1
#
_entry.id   AF-A0A409YKI9-F1
#
_cell.length_a   1.000
_cell.length_b   1.000
_cell.length_c   1.000
_cell.angle_alpha   90.00
_cell.angle_beta   90.00
_cell.angle_gamma   90.00
#
_symmetry.space_group_name_H-M   'P 1'
#
loop_
_entity.id
_entity.type
_entity.pdbx_description
1 polymer ?
#
loop_
_entity_poly.entity_id
_entity_poly.type
_entity_poly.pdbx_seq_one_letter_code
_entity_poly.pdbx_strand_id
1 'polypeptide(L)'
;MASVNSMMADKANIPLPPTFPSKLEEREFLKFRLAQAFRIFGNLGYNEGVAGHITLRDPIDPTSFWVNPFGLHFSLIQPEDLLLVEKLNNPNEKEESGPRRILNTAAYMIHSAIHSARPDVVCAAHTHSIHGKAFSTLGVELDMLSQDACAFFNDHALYNQFNGVVLNADEGLHIASALGKKKAAILQNHGILVATDSIEATVFFYIALERACQVQLMADAAAAGRGRSTITIPDEEALVTYKTNGSLKAGWFQGLPEFQLLEAREGNKFTPRFLLQLALIASSAIGVELFDRNLAYSSPFADSPQLAHNTRALHEHTLRRRQTIDAAGFSDDHYVTFYGSKLGNSPFIWAGGVNFTHSVASGDPYDTTVLLWTRAVPTSPSGAEPDQSVPVCVAYEVSKESSFSGHPVDSGEAFTSYDVDFTVKVEAKNLQPDTTYFYRFSDCATKATSPIGSTRTIAHPSTPAHEVNGGKPLVMAVFSCSQYQAGWFNAYGYAAHNTSADLFLHLGDYVADNAWKAGTADSNDTAVGCAFSPSGACFTDRKLAAVRAYHEWMPIRQVDPKDELRIWRNFQIGQLLDLTMLDTRQYERDLTDVYYNTDVNTISSFPNRSLMGLEQEQCMHTYPAISCHENSSSDFGFDETSGLYSTLSESKQRGAVWRIIGQQIVFTQLQETGGFDLDAWDGYRANRARVLDHLYSNKISNTIILSGDSHANWVSDLAHPNDTTTYNPVTGEGAIGVEFAGTAVTSGSAFGSGITPAKADIQSTTLVQVNADLQWSEGSYRGFFTLSIDPNQVNATYYAMRNITFANLDGFASAQFNVKKEANKLTRPVAGGSVLAGVLKSQAKAQKPLVN
;
A
#
# COMPACT_ATOMS: atom_id res chain seq x y z
N MET A 1 -41.50 -62.10 -18.68
CA MET A 1 -40.59 -61.89 -17.54
C MET A 1 -39.98 -60.50 -17.71
N ALA A 2 -40.54 -59.46 -17.07
CA ALA A 2 -40.18 -58.07 -17.34
C ALA A 2 -40.41 -57.20 -16.09
N SER A 3 -39.56 -57.37 -15.06
CA SER A 3 -39.76 -56.72 -13.75
C SER A 3 -38.49 -56.73 -12.87
N VAL A 4 -37.31 -56.46 -13.46
CA VAL A 4 -36.02 -56.42 -12.71
C VAL A 4 -35.15 -55.22 -13.13
N ASN A 5 -35.05 -54.91 -14.44
CA ASN A 5 -34.06 -53.95 -14.96
C ASN A 5 -34.45 -52.45 -14.86
N SER A 6 -35.52 -52.08 -14.15
CA SER A 6 -36.01 -50.69 -14.08
C SER A 6 -35.93 -50.05 -12.68
N MET A 7 -35.07 -50.56 -11.80
CA MET A 7 -34.95 -50.09 -10.39
C MET A 7 -33.51 -49.86 -9.91
N MET A 8 -32.57 -49.48 -10.78
CA MET A 8 -31.22 -49.02 -10.38
C MET A 8 -30.64 -47.86 -11.22
N ALA A 9 -31.47 -47.08 -11.93
CA ALA A 9 -31.00 -46.04 -12.87
C ALA A 9 -31.13 -44.58 -12.38
N ASP A 10 -31.68 -44.33 -11.18
CA ASP A 10 -32.12 -43.00 -10.73
C ASP A 10 -31.38 -42.47 -9.47
N LYS A 11 -30.17 -43.00 -9.20
CA LYS A 11 -29.37 -42.63 -8.01
C LYS A 11 -27.85 -42.56 -8.26
N ALA A 12 -27.42 -41.67 -9.15
CA ALA A 12 -26.04 -41.20 -9.18
C ALA A 12 -25.95 -39.78 -9.79
N ASN A 13 -25.66 -38.77 -8.97
CA ASN A 13 -25.31 -37.41 -9.46
C ASN A 13 -23.87 -37.41 -9.98
N ILE A 14 -23.65 -38.07 -11.13
CA ILE A 14 -22.37 -38.00 -11.84
C ILE A 14 -22.34 -36.64 -12.58
N PRO A 15 -21.34 -35.77 -12.33
CA PRO A 15 -21.25 -34.48 -13.02
C PRO A 15 -21.04 -34.67 -14.52
N LEU A 16 -21.38 -33.63 -15.28
CA LEU A 16 -21.22 -33.56 -16.74
C LEU A 16 -20.30 -32.39 -17.10
N PRO A 17 -19.64 -32.42 -18.27
CA PRO A 17 -18.91 -31.27 -18.79
C PRO A 17 -19.75 -30.00 -18.79
N PRO A 18 -19.19 -28.84 -18.37
CA PRO A 18 -19.92 -27.58 -18.32
C PRO A 18 -20.32 -27.12 -19.72
N THR A 19 -21.51 -26.51 -19.82
CA THR A 19 -22.05 -25.91 -21.04
C THR A 19 -22.08 -24.40 -20.91
N PHE A 20 -21.57 -23.68 -21.91
CA PHE A 20 -21.42 -22.23 -21.87
C PHE A 20 -22.47 -21.52 -22.74
N PRO A 21 -22.98 -20.34 -22.33
CA PRO A 21 -23.95 -19.56 -23.09
C PRO A 21 -23.31 -18.85 -24.30
N SER A 22 -21.98 -18.75 -24.37
CA SER A 22 -21.26 -18.18 -25.52
C SER A 22 -19.92 -18.86 -25.74
N LYS A 23 -19.42 -18.84 -26.99
CA LYS A 23 -18.07 -19.32 -27.33
C LYS A 23 -16.95 -18.48 -26.71
N LEU A 24 -17.20 -17.22 -26.38
CA LEU A 24 -16.26 -16.39 -25.63
C LEU A 24 -16.09 -16.89 -24.20
N GLU A 25 -17.19 -17.21 -23.53
CA GLU A 25 -17.15 -17.77 -22.17
C GLU A 25 -16.51 -19.17 -22.14
N GLU A 26 -16.77 -19.99 -23.17
CA GLU A 26 -16.08 -21.27 -23.39
C GLU A 26 -14.57 -21.08 -23.59
N ARG A 27 -14.14 -20.05 -24.36
CA ARG A 27 -12.72 -19.68 -24.52
C ARG A 27 -12.10 -19.32 -23.16
N GLU A 28 -12.72 -18.44 -22.37
CA GLU A 28 -12.20 -18.05 -21.06
C GLU A 28 -12.12 -19.24 -20.09
N PHE A 29 -13.12 -20.13 -20.05
CA PHE A 29 -13.09 -21.33 -19.22
C PHE A 29 -11.95 -22.27 -19.61
N LEU A 30 -11.80 -22.53 -20.91
CA LEU A 30 -10.78 -23.45 -21.40
C LEU A 30 -9.36 -22.85 -21.25
N LYS A 31 -9.18 -21.53 -21.39
CA LYS A 31 -7.94 -20.84 -20.99
C LYS A 31 -7.63 -21.03 -19.51
N PHE A 32 -8.63 -20.84 -18.64
CA PHE A 32 -8.49 -21.04 -17.19
C PHE A 32 -8.10 -22.49 -16.85
N ARG A 33 -8.81 -23.47 -17.40
CA ARG A 33 -8.49 -24.89 -17.26
C ARG A 33 -7.11 -25.25 -17.83
N LEU A 34 -6.68 -24.64 -18.93
CA LEU A 34 -5.34 -24.89 -19.50
C LEU A 34 -4.23 -24.40 -18.55
N ALA A 35 -4.37 -23.19 -18.00
CA ALA A 35 -3.43 -22.67 -17.00
C ALA A 35 -3.38 -23.58 -15.75
N GLN A 36 -4.53 -24.04 -15.27
CA GLN A 36 -4.59 -25.03 -14.18
C GLN A 36 -3.93 -26.37 -14.55
N ALA A 37 -4.08 -26.85 -15.79
CA ALA A 37 -3.42 -28.08 -16.24
C ALA A 37 -1.89 -27.99 -16.19
N PHE A 38 -1.32 -26.84 -16.58
CA PHE A 38 0.11 -26.56 -16.39
C PHE A 38 0.49 -26.55 -14.92
N ARG A 39 -0.28 -25.88 -14.05
CA ARG A 39 0.04 -25.83 -12.60
C ARG A 39 -0.08 -27.19 -11.92
N ILE A 40 -1.02 -28.05 -12.34
CA ILE A 40 -1.07 -29.47 -11.92
C ILE A 40 0.21 -30.19 -12.35
N PHE A 41 0.63 -30.08 -13.62
CA PHE A 41 1.86 -30.74 -14.11
C PHE A 41 3.12 -30.23 -13.40
N GLY A 42 3.22 -28.93 -13.12
CA GLY A 42 4.32 -28.36 -12.33
C GLY A 42 4.33 -28.84 -10.88
N ASN A 43 3.17 -28.92 -10.24
CA ASN A 43 3.03 -29.45 -8.87
C ASN A 43 3.27 -30.97 -8.77
N LEU A 44 3.21 -31.70 -9.88
CA LEU A 44 3.58 -33.12 -9.99
C LEU A 44 5.03 -33.34 -10.48
N GLY A 45 5.78 -32.27 -10.79
CA GLY A 45 7.16 -32.36 -11.25
C GLY A 45 7.31 -32.91 -12.68
N TYR A 46 6.34 -32.68 -13.56
CA TYR A 46 6.33 -33.21 -14.93
C TYR A 46 7.06 -32.32 -15.95
N ASN A 47 7.49 -31.11 -15.56
CA ASN A 47 8.29 -30.23 -16.42
C ASN A 47 9.80 -30.52 -16.30
N GLU A 48 10.53 -30.31 -17.41
CA GLU A 48 11.97 -30.53 -17.50
C GLU A 48 12.63 -29.23 -18.01
N GLY A 49 13.03 -28.36 -17.09
CA GLY A 49 13.48 -27.00 -17.43
C GLY A 49 12.42 -26.21 -18.20
N VAL A 50 12.66 -25.98 -19.48
CA VAL A 50 11.77 -25.27 -20.43
C VAL A 50 11.10 -26.20 -21.46
N ALA A 51 11.24 -27.51 -21.30
CA ALA A 51 10.64 -28.51 -22.17
C ALA A 51 9.24 -28.96 -21.69
N GLY A 52 8.40 -29.33 -22.65
CA GLY A 52 7.01 -29.70 -22.44
C GLY A 52 6.03 -28.58 -22.79
N HIS A 53 4.81 -28.98 -23.16
CA HIS A 53 3.76 -28.12 -23.70
C HIS A 53 2.40 -28.82 -23.63
N ILE A 54 1.37 -28.02 -23.35
CA ILE A 54 -0.04 -28.42 -23.45
C ILE A 54 -0.70 -27.45 -24.42
N THR A 55 -1.42 -27.97 -25.41
CA THR A 55 -2.17 -27.16 -26.38
C THR A 55 -3.66 -27.42 -26.28
N LEU A 56 -4.43 -26.38 -26.54
CA LEU A 56 -5.88 -26.36 -26.54
C LEU A 56 -6.37 -25.74 -27.85
N ARG A 57 -7.24 -26.43 -28.58
CA ARG A 57 -7.97 -25.86 -29.72
C ARG A 57 -8.91 -24.75 -29.23
N ASP A 58 -8.84 -23.58 -29.84
CA ASP A 58 -9.72 -22.47 -29.47
C ASP A 58 -11.18 -22.73 -29.89
N PRO A 59 -12.19 -22.46 -29.02
CA PRO A 59 -13.59 -22.75 -29.32
C PRO A 59 -14.31 -21.68 -30.15
N ILE A 60 -13.67 -20.53 -30.43
CA ILE A 60 -14.17 -19.50 -31.36
C ILE A 60 -13.55 -19.72 -32.74
N ASP A 61 -12.24 -19.93 -32.81
CA ASP A 61 -11.48 -20.25 -34.02
C ASP A 61 -10.82 -21.64 -33.89
N PRO A 62 -11.48 -22.72 -34.36
CA PRO A 62 -10.94 -24.08 -34.31
C PRO A 62 -9.64 -24.34 -35.10
N THR A 63 -9.12 -23.33 -35.80
CA THR A 63 -7.81 -23.35 -36.50
C THR A 63 -6.66 -22.71 -35.71
N SER A 64 -6.97 -22.03 -34.60
CA SER A 64 -6.00 -21.49 -33.64
C SER A 64 -5.92 -22.32 -32.36
N PHE A 65 -4.79 -22.22 -31.67
CA PHE A 65 -4.47 -23.02 -30.49
C PHE A 65 -3.85 -22.19 -29.38
N TRP A 66 -4.33 -22.35 -28.15
CA TRP A 66 -3.70 -21.80 -26.95
C TRP A 66 -2.54 -22.70 -26.50
N VAL A 67 -1.44 -22.08 -26.09
CA VAL A 67 -0.22 -22.76 -25.61
C VAL A 67 0.53 -21.92 -24.57
N ASN A 68 1.40 -22.54 -23.77
CA ASN A 68 2.27 -21.82 -22.85
C ASN A 68 3.32 -20.97 -23.57
N PRO A 69 3.70 -19.81 -23.00
CA PRO A 69 4.88 -19.07 -23.44
C PRO A 69 6.15 -19.83 -23.04
N PHE A 70 7.19 -19.73 -23.87
CA PHE A 70 8.48 -20.36 -23.64
C PHE A 70 9.25 -19.65 -22.51
N GLY A 71 9.88 -20.43 -21.63
CA GLY A 71 10.67 -19.92 -20.50
C GLY A 71 9.88 -19.61 -19.22
N LEU A 72 8.55 -19.71 -19.21
CA LEU A 72 7.76 -19.61 -17.98
C LEU A 72 7.60 -21.00 -17.32
N HIS A 73 7.88 -21.09 -16.02
CA HIS A 73 7.74 -22.33 -15.26
C HIS A 73 6.27 -22.74 -15.12
N PHE A 74 5.97 -24.03 -15.28
CA PHE A 74 4.60 -24.56 -15.34
C PHE A 74 3.73 -24.16 -14.15
N SER A 75 4.27 -24.21 -12.92
CA SER A 75 3.56 -23.80 -11.70
C SER A 75 3.20 -22.30 -11.62
N LEU A 76 3.72 -21.47 -12.51
CA LEU A 76 3.49 -20.01 -12.52
C LEU A 76 2.54 -19.55 -13.64
N ILE A 77 2.21 -20.41 -14.62
CA ILE A 77 1.43 -20.03 -15.80
C ILE A 77 0.01 -19.59 -15.38
N GLN A 78 -0.38 -18.38 -15.78
CA GLN A 78 -1.74 -17.86 -15.63
C GLN A 78 -2.50 -17.79 -16.97
N PRO A 79 -3.85 -17.67 -16.96
CA PRO A 79 -4.64 -17.52 -18.18
C PRO A 79 -4.22 -16.34 -19.08
N GLU A 80 -3.66 -15.28 -18.50
CA GLU A 80 -3.14 -14.10 -19.20
C GLU A 80 -1.82 -14.39 -19.93
N ASP A 81 -0.99 -15.32 -19.45
CA ASP A 81 0.31 -15.66 -20.06
C ASP A 81 0.16 -16.42 -21.40
N LEU A 82 -0.98 -17.10 -21.60
CA LEU A 82 -1.20 -18.01 -22.72
C LEU A 82 -1.15 -17.30 -24.09
N LEU A 83 -0.48 -17.94 -25.05
CA LEU A 83 -0.34 -17.45 -26.42
C LEU A 83 -1.38 -18.10 -27.34
N LEU A 84 -2.03 -17.31 -28.21
CA LEU A 84 -2.97 -17.79 -29.23
C LEU A 84 -2.27 -17.88 -30.59
N VAL A 85 -1.93 -19.10 -30.99
CA VAL A 85 -1.11 -19.37 -32.17
C VAL A 85 -1.99 -19.91 -33.30
N GLU A 86 -1.96 -19.24 -34.45
CA GLU A 86 -2.61 -19.72 -35.68
C GLU A 86 -1.67 -20.66 -36.48
N LYS A 87 -2.00 -20.93 -37.74
CA LYS A 87 -1.24 -21.78 -38.65
C LYS A 87 0.01 -21.07 -39.19
N LEU A 88 1.06 -21.04 -38.35
CA LEU A 88 2.48 -20.77 -38.67
C LEU A 88 2.88 -19.39 -39.24
N ASN A 89 1.98 -18.59 -39.83
CA ASN A 89 2.41 -17.42 -40.60
C ASN A 89 2.86 -16.19 -39.78
N ASN A 90 2.39 -16.01 -38.53
CA ASN A 90 3.05 -15.13 -37.56
C ASN A 90 2.66 -15.50 -36.11
N PRO A 91 3.55 -16.06 -35.27
CA PRO A 91 3.18 -16.59 -33.96
C PRO A 91 2.92 -15.53 -32.87
N ASN A 92 3.16 -14.24 -33.15
CA ASN A 92 3.28 -13.19 -32.13
C ASN A 92 2.30 -12.01 -32.26
N GLU A 93 1.30 -12.07 -33.15
CA GLU A 93 0.47 -10.88 -33.49
C GLU A 93 -0.98 -10.90 -33.01
N LYS A 94 -1.59 -12.04 -32.66
CA LYS A 94 -2.98 -12.06 -32.17
C LYS A 94 -3.10 -11.32 -30.84
N GLU A 95 -3.98 -10.32 -30.80
CA GLU A 95 -4.16 -9.38 -29.69
C GLU A 95 -4.55 -10.08 -28.39
N GLU A 96 -5.27 -11.19 -28.47
CA GLU A 96 -5.69 -11.98 -27.29
C GLU A 96 -4.54 -12.80 -26.65
N SER A 97 -3.34 -12.77 -27.22
CA SER A 97 -2.14 -13.45 -26.70
C SER A 97 -1.48 -12.65 -25.59
N GLY A 98 -1.00 -13.38 -24.57
CA GLY A 98 -0.29 -12.83 -23.43
C GLY A 98 0.96 -11.99 -23.75
N PRO A 99 1.49 -11.25 -22.75
CA PRO A 99 2.63 -10.35 -22.94
C PRO A 99 3.94 -11.09 -23.28
N ARG A 100 4.08 -12.35 -22.86
CA ARG A 100 5.30 -13.16 -23.04
C ARG A 100 5.36 -13.84 -24.42
N ARG A 101 5.40 -13.06 -25.50
CA ARG A 101 5.29 -13.54 -26.90
C ARG A 101 6.53 -14.26 -27.44
N ILE A 102 6.90 -15.37 -26.81
CA ILE A 102 7.95 -16.29 -27.26
C ILE A 102 7.36 -17.69 -27.34
N LEU A 103 7.24 -18.23 -28.55
CA LEU A 103 6.76 -19.59 -28.80
C LEU A 103 7.94 -20.57 -28.94
N ASN A 104 7.83 -21.75 -28.32
CA ASN A 104 8.67 -22.88 -28.68
C ASN A 104 8.15 -23.50 -29.98
N THR A 105 8.57 -22.96 -31.12
CA THR A 105 8.07 -23.38 -32.45
C THR A 105 8.29 -24.88 -32.70
N ALA A 106 9.44 -25.41 -32.29
CA ALA A 106 9.81 -26.84 -32.43
C ALA A 106 8.77 -27.76 -31.77
N ALA A 107 8.49 -27.51 -30.49
CA ALA A 107 7.45 -28.17 -29.71
C ALA A 107 6.05 -28.10 -30.37
N TYR A 108 5.67 -26.91 -30.81
CA TYR A 108 4.34 -26.63 -31.34
C TYR A 108 4.02 -27.41 -32.62
N MET A 109 5.02 -27.71 -33.46
CA MET A 109 4.83 -28.48 -34.70
C MET A 109 4.17 -29.85 -34.48
N ILE A 110 4.52 -30.55 -33.39
CA ILE A 110 3.95 -31.86 -33.05
C ILE A 110 2.44 -31.72 -32.80
N HIS A 111 2.05 -30.78 -31.96
CA HIS A 111 0.66 -30.58 -31.56
C HIS A 111 -0.19 -30.00 -32.70
N SER A 112 0.39 -29.10 -33.51
CA SER A 112 -0.28 -28.54 -34.70
C SER A 112 -0.59 -29.62 -35.74
N ALA A 113 0.34 -30.58 -35.95
CA ALA A 113 0.10 -31.74 -36.82
C ALA A 113 -0.99 -32.67 -36.27
N ILE A 114 -0.96 -32.98 -34.97
CA ILE A 114 -1.99 -33.81 -34.31
C ILE A 114 -3.37 -33.15 -34.43
N HIS A 115 -3.51 -31.88 -34.03
CA HIS A 115 -4.79 -31.17 -34.14
C HIS A 115 -5.28 -30.98 -35.59
N SER A 116 -4.38 -31.00 -36.58
CA SER A 116 -4.73 -30.98 -38.01
C SER A 116 -5.23 -32.34 -38.50
N ALA A 117 -4.62 -33.44 -38.04
CA ALA A 117 -5.03 -34.81 -38.40
C ALA A 117 -6.24 -35.31 -37.61
N ARG A 118 -6.47 -34.77 -36.40
CA ARG A 118 -7.52 -35.16 -35.46
C ARG A 118 -8.37 -33.94 -35.05
N PRO A 119 -9.42 -33.58 -35.83
CA PRO A 119 -10.37 -32.54 -35.45
C PRO A 119 -11.09 -32.82 -34.13
N ASP A 120 -11.21 -34.11 -33.76
CA ASP A 120 -11.77 -34.61 -32.49
C ASP A 120 -10.87 -34.36 -31.27
N VAL A 121 -9.58 -34.07 -31.47
CA VAL A 121 -8.66 -33.67 -30.39
C VAL A 121 -8.82 -32.18 -30.11
N VAL A 122 -9.27 -31.88 -28.89
CA VAL A 122 -9.43 -30.53 -28.33
C VAL A 122 -8.22 -30.15 -27.47
N CYS A 123 -7.66 -31.08 -26.70
CA CYS A 123 -6.48 -30.85 -25.87
C CYS A 123 -5.39 -31.91 -26.16
N ALA A 124 -4.13 -31.51 -26.15
CA ALA A 124 -2.99 -32.41 -26.25
C ALA A 124 -1.86 -31.98 -25.31
N ALA A 125 -1.21 -32.93 -24.65
CA ALA A 125 -0.13 -32.70 -23.68
C ALA A 125 1.09 -33.59 -23.99
N HIS A 126 2.28 -32.99 -23.93
CA HIS A 126 3.56 -33.68 -24.01
C HIS A 126 4.54 -33.03 -23.02
N THR A 127 5.26 -33.83 -22.24
CA THR A 127 6.41 -33.40 -21.46
C THR A 127 7.50 -34.47 -21.46
N HIS A 128 8.66 -34.12 -20.89
CA HIS A 128 9.77 -35.03 -20.68
C HIS A 128 9.77 -35.60 -19.26
N SER A 129 8.58 -35.96 -18.75
CA SER A 129 8.36 -36.51 -17.40
C SER A 129 9.19 -37.76 -17.12
N ILE A 130 9.62 -37.94 -15.87
CA ILE A 130 10.74 -38.82 -15.50
C ILE A 130 10.51 -40.27 -15.92
N HIS A 131 9.33 -40.84 -15.62
CA HIS A 131 9.06 -42.26 -15.85
C HIS A 131 8.58 -42.54 -17.27
N GLY A 132 7.79 -41.67 -17.89
CA GLY A 132 7.44 -41.75 -19.30
C GLY A 132 8.67 -41.65 -20.21
N LYS A 133 9.58 -40.71 -19.92
CA LYS A 133 10.89 -40.60 -20.58
C LYS A 133 11.72 -41.87 -20.40
N ALA A 134 11.87 -42.35 -19.17
CA ALA A 134 12.64 -43.57 -18.89
C ALA A 134 12.06 -44.81 -19.60
N PHE A 135 10.75 -45.04 -19.52
CA PHE A 135 10.09 -46.17 -20.16
C PHE A 135 10.16 -46.09 -21.70
N SER A 136 10.05 -44.89 -22.28
CA SER A 136 10.21 -44.69 -23.72
C SER A 136 11.57 -45.13 -24.27
N THR A 137 12.61 -45.25 -23.43
CA THR A 137 13.93 -45.75 -23.89
C THR A 137 13.93 -47.24 -24.23
N LEU A 138 12.96 -48.01 -23.72
CA LEU A 138 12.87 -49.46 -23.92
C LEU A 138 12.35 -49.84 -25.31
N GLY A 139 11.63 -48.95 -25.99
CA GLY A 139 11.08 -49.21 -27.33
C GLY A 139 9.98 -50.29 -27.36
N VAL A 140 9.15 -50.35 -26.32
CA VAL A 140 8.01 -51.29 -26.19
C VAL A 140 6.69 -50.54 -25.98
N GLU A 141 5.57 -51.21 -26.25
CA GLU A 141 4.25 -50.77 -25.80
C GLU A 141 4.07 -51.05 -24.29
N LEU A 142 3.11 -50.38 -23.64
CA LEU A 142 2.80 -50.53 -22.22
C LEU A 142 2.06 -51.85 -21.96
N ASP A 143 2.56 -52.65 -21.02
CA ASP A 143 1.93 -53.91 -20.61
C ASP A 143 0.73 -53.68 -19.67
N MET A 144 -0.28 -54.54 -19.80
CA MET A 144 -1.50 -54.48 -18.98
C MET A 144 -1.27 -55.10 -17.60
N LEU A 145 -0.35 -54.51 -16.81
CA LEU A 145 0.06 -55.03 -15.50
C LEU A 145 -0.85 -54.62 -14.33
N SER A 146 -1.75 -53.65 -14.55
CA SER A 146 -2.68 -53.16 -13.53
C SER A 146 -4.03 -52.73 -14.14
N GLN A 147 -5.05 -52.63 -13.29
CA GLN A 147 -6.38 -52.12 -13.65
C GLN A 147 -6.30 -50.72 -14.28
N ASP A 148 -5.32 -49.91 -13.88
CA ASP A 148 -5.12 -48.55 -14.39
C ASP A 148 -4.41 -48.56 -15.75
N ALA A 149 -3.45 -49.47 -15.96
CA ALA A 149 -2.82 -49.69 -17.27
C ALA A 149 -3.85 -50.13 -18.34
N CYS A 150 -4.87 -50.89 -17.94
CA CYS A 150 -5.98 -51.27 -18.82
C CYS A 150 -6.76 -50.08 -19.41
N ALA A 151 -6.63 -48.86 -18.87
CA ALA A 151 -7.16 -47.65 -19.51
C ALA A 151 -6.53 -47.36 -20.90
N PHE A 152 -5.40 -48.00 -21.22
CA PHE A 152 -4.64 -47.85 -22.47
C PHE A 152 -4.66 -49.13 -23.35
N PHE A 153 -5.44 -50.15 -23.00
CA PHE A 153 -5.52 -51.40 -23.76
C PHE A 153 -5.93 -51.16 -25.22
N ASN A 154 -5.03 -51.48 -26.16
CA ASN A 154 -5.15 -51.18 -27.60
C ASN A 154 -5.34 -49.68 -27.96
N ASP A 155 -5.22 -48.77 -26.99
CA ASP A 155 -5.52 -47.33 -27.12
C ASP A 155 -4.34 -46.44 -26.65
N HIS A 156 -3.12 -46.96 -26.79
CA HIS A 156 -1.90 -46.17 -26.89
C HIS A 156 -1.02 -46.73 -28.04
N ALA A 157 -0.14 -45.91 -28.61
CA ALA A 157 0.78 -46.31 -29.68
C ALA A 157 2.25 -46.24 -29.23
N LEU A 158 3.13 -47.05 -29.82
CA LEU A 158 4.57 -46.80 -29.83
C LEU A 158 4.99 -46.10 -31.14
N TYR A 159 5.60 -44.93 -31.03
CA TYR A 159 6.37 -44.30 -32.12
C TYR A 159 7.85 -44.67 -31.95
N ASN A 160 8.31 -45.61 -32.77
CA ASN A 160 9.61 -46.27 -32.65
C ASN A 160 10.73 -45.60 -33.47
N GLN A 161 10.73 -44.26 -33.50
CA GLN A 161 11.73 -43.45 -34.21
C GLN A 161 12.08 -42.22 -33.38
N PHE A 162 13.33 -41.76 -33.48
CA PHE A 162 13.83 -40.57 -32.81
C PHE A 162 14.72 -39.79 -33.78
N ASN A 163 14.25 -38.65 -34.30
CA ASN A 163 14.95 -37.89 -35.35
C ASN A 163 15.73 -36.67 -34.83
N GLY A 164 15.75 -36.44 -33.50
CA GLY A 164 16.57 -35.42 -32.85
C GLY A 164 15.74 -34.26 -32.26
N VAL A 165 16.31 -33.05 -32.29
CA VAL A 165 15.62 -31.83 -31.81
C VAL A 165 14.68 -31.32 -32.92
N VAL A 166 13.39 -31.24 -32.60
CA VAL A 166 12.26 -31.19 -33.55
C VAL A 166 12.14 -29.85 -34.30
N LEU A 167 13.08 -29.54 -35.19
CA LEU A 167 13.04 -28.35 -36.05
C LEU A 167 12.32 -28.58 -37.39
N ASN A 168 11.73 -29.76 -37.61
CA ASN A 168 11.18 -30.15 -38.91
C ASN A 168 9.71 -30.58 -38.83
N ALA A 169 8.89 -30.16 -39.80
CA ALA A 169 7.44 -30.39 -39.81
C ALA A 169 7.06 -31.88 -39.93
N ASP A 170 7.90 -32.66 -40.60
CA ASP A 170 7.67 -34.07 -40.92
C ASP A 170 7.51 -34.94 -39.67
N GLU A 171 8.23 -34.63 -38.57
CA GLU A 171 8.16 -35.42 -37.34
C GLU A 171 6.81 -35.28 -36.63
N GLY A 172 6.20 -34.10 -36.66
CA GLY A 172 4.82 -33.91 -36.18
C GLY A 172 3.82 -34.74 -36.99
N LEU A 173 4.00 -34.84 -38.31
CA LEU A 173 3.16 -35.66 -39.19
C LEU A 173 3.36 -37.16 -38.91
N HIS A 174 4.59 -37.62 -38.69
CA HIS A 174 4.86 -39.01 -38.32
C HIS A 174 4.29 -39.39 -36.95
N ILE A 175 4.42 -38.52 -35.94
CA ILE A 175 3.82 -38.73 -34.61
C ILE A 175 2.29 -38.76 -34.70
N ALA A 176 1.67 -37.84 -35.45
CA ALA A 176 0.23 -37.86 -35.68
C ALA A 176 -0.24 -39.13 -36.41
N SER A 177 0.54 -39.62 -37.38
CA SER A 177 0.26 -40.88 -38.08
C SER A 177 0.42 -42.13 -37.20
N ALA A 178 1.39 -42.13 -36.27
CA ALA A 178 1.62 -43.23 -35.35
C ALA A 178 0.56 -43.29 -34.23
N LEU A 179 0.17 -42.12 -33.70
CA LEU A 179 -0.97 -41.98 -32.78
C LEU A 179 -2.28 -42.45 -33.43
N GLY A 180 -2.48 -42.10 -34.71
CA GLY A 180 -3.65 -42.52 -35.48
C GLY A 180 -4.96 -42.09 -34.79
N LYS A 181 -5.80 -43.06 -34.43
CA LYS A 181 -7.05 -42.83 -33.68
C LYS A 181 -6.91 -43.00 -32.15
N LYS A 182 -5.75 -43.41 -31.65
CA LYS A 182 -5.55 -43.71 -30.22
C LYS A 182 -5.51 -42.43 -29.38
N LYS A 183 -5.64 -42.55 -28.04
CA LYS A 183 -5.58 -41.40 -27.09
C LYS A 183 -4.18 -41.01 -26.66
N ALA A 184 -3.20 -41.90 -26.78
CA ALA A 184 -1.85 -41.71 -26.26
C ALA A 184 -0.76 -42.30 -27.16
N ALA A 185 0.47 -41.79 -27.05
CA ALA A 185 1.66 -42.32 -27.70
C ALA A 185 2.88 -42.30 -26.76
N ILE A 186 3.66 -43.38 -26.79
CA ILE A 186 5.02 -43.45 -26.26
C ILE A 186 5.95 -43.07 -27.40
N LEU A 187 6.75 -42.03 -27.21
CA LEU A 187 7.67 -41.49 -28.20
C LEU A 187 9.08 -41.98 -27.85
N GLN A 188 9.61 -42.95 -28.61
CA GLN A 188 10.82 -43.68 -28.23
C GLN A 188 12.00 -42.73 -27.99
N ASN A 189 12.72 -42.94 -26.88
CA ASN A 189 13.81 -42.09 -26.38
C ASN A 189 13.45 -40.61 -26.10
N HIS A 190 12.19 -40.21 -26.15
CA HIS A 190 11.74 -38.82 -26.04
C HIS A 190 10.80 -38.58 -24.85
N GLY A 191 9.75 -39.39 -24.69
CA GLY A 191 8.75 -39.19 -23.63
C GLY A 191 7.39 -39.79 -23.97
N ILE A 192 6.33 -39.21 -23.41
CA ILE A 192 4.94 -39.63 -23.63
C ILE A 192 4.08 -38.45 -24.10
N LEU A 193 3.03 -38.74 -24.85
CA LEU A 193 2.07 -37.77 -25.38
C LEU A 193 0.65 -38.29 -25.19
N VAL A 194 -0.28 -37.39 -24.84
CA VAL A 194 -1.72 -37.68 -24.70
C VAL A 194 -2.52 -36.64 -25.47
N ALA A 195 -3.59 -37.06 -26.13
CA ALA A 195 -4.45 -36.21 -26.97
C ALA A 195 -5.92 -36.65 -26.89
N THR A 196 -6.81 -35.78 -26.40
CA THR A 196 -8.23 -36.12 -26.15
C THR A 196 -9.21 -34.98 -26.48
N ASP A 197 -10.49 -35.25 -26.26
CA ASP A 197 -11.64 -34.34 -26.43
C ASP A 197 -11.76 -33.24 -25.36
N SER A 198 -10.92 -33.24 -24.31
CA SER A 198 -11.09 -32.39 -23.14
C SER A 198 -9.80 -32.24 -22.32
N ILE A 199 -9.64 -31.10 -21.64
CA ILE A 199 -8.45 -30.81 -20.83
C ILE A 199 -8.36 -31.78 -19.65
N GLU A 200 -9.47 -32.04 -18.95
CA GLU A 200 -9.50 -32.94 -17.80
C GLU A 200 -9.14 -34.39 -18.18
N ALA A 201 -9.63 -34.91 -19.32
CA ALA A 201 -9.24 -36.24 -19.79
C ALA A 201 -7.77 -36.29 -20.22
N THR A 202 -7.25 -35.24 -20.87
CA THR A 202 -5.82 -35.17 -21.24
C THR A 202 -4.93 -35.19 -19.98
N VAL A 203 -5.25 -34.38 -18.97
CA VAL A 203 -4.51 -34.37 -17.68
C VAL A 203 -4.59 -35.73 -16.98
N PHE A 204 -5.79 -36.32 -16.86
CA PHE A 204 -5.95 -37.63 -16.23
C PHE A 204 -5.13 -38.72 -16.93
N PHE A 205 -5.29 -38.88 -18.25
CA PHE A 205 -4.59 -39.95 -18.97
C PHE A 205 -3.08 -39.69 -19.04
N TYR A 206 -2.60 -38.45 -18.96
CA TYR A 206 -1.16 -38.18 -18.84
C TYR A 206 -0.62 -38.64 -17.47
N ILE A 207 -1.29 -38.28 -16.38
CA ILE A 207 -0.95 -38.72 -15.02
C ILE A 207 -1.00 -40.25 -14.90
N ALA A 208 -2.03 -40.88 -15.47
CA ALA A 208 -2.20 -42.32 -15.46
C ALA A 208 -1.11 -43.04 -16.29
N LEU A 209 -0.71 -42.50 -17.44
CA LEU A 209 0.35 -43.07 -18.28
C LEU A 209 1.73 -42.93 -17.63
N GLU A 210 2.05 -41.78 -17.04
CA GLU A 210 3.29 -41.58 -16.27
C GLU A 210 3.38 -42.55 -15.08
N ARG A 211 2.28 -42.71 -14.32
CA ARG A 211 2.20 -43.68 -13.21
C ARG A 211 2.27 -45.13 -13.70
N ALA A 212 1.69 -45.46 -14.87
CA ALA A 212 1.81 -46.81 -15.44
C ALA A 212 3.24 -47.12 -15.89
N CYS A 213 3.93 -46.16 -16.53
CA CYS A 213 5.35 -46.27 -16.87
C CYS A 213 6.21 -46.46 -15.61
N GLN A 214 5.94 -45.72 -14.53
CA GLN A 214 6.59 -45.88 -13.23
C GLN A 214 6.39 -47.29 -12.65
N VAL A 215 5.15 -47.78 -12.62
CA VAL A 215 4.80 -49.10 -12.12
C VAL A 215 5.47 -50.21 -12.95
N GLN A 216 5.44 -50.12 -14.27
CA GLN A 216 6.06 -51.14 -15.12
C GLN A 216 7.59 -51.19 -14.95
N LEU A 217 8.29 -50.03 -14.96
CA LEU A 217 9.73 -49.97 -14.69
C LEU A 217 10.11 -50.62 -13.35
N MET A 218 9.31 -50.41 -12.31
CA MET A 218 9.53 -51.04 -10.99
C MET A 218 9.20 -52.53 -10.98
N ALA A 219 8.13 -52.94 -11.66
CA ALA A 219 7.67 -54.33 -11.72
C ALA A 219 8.64 -55.21 -12.52
N ASP A 220 9.09 -54.75 -13.69
CA ASP A 220 10.01 -55.49 -14.55
C ASP A 220 11.39 -55.64 -13.89
N ALA A 221 11.91 -54.60 -13.24
CA ALA A 221 13.13 -54.68 -12.44
C ALA A 221 13.01 -55.68 -11.27
N ALA A 222 11.88 -55.68 -10.56
CA ALA A 222 11.62 -56.61 -9.46
C ALA A 222 11.38 -58.05 -9.94
N ALA A 223 10.84 -58.25 -11.14
CA ALA A 223 10.67 -59.55 -11.76
C ALA A 223 12.01 -60.13 -12.25
N ALA A 224 12.78 -59.33 -12.99
CA ALA A 224 14.12 -59.69 -13.47
C ALA A 224 15.07 -60.05 -12.31
N GLY A 225 15.09 -59.24 -11.24
CA GLY A 225 15.84 -59.52 -10.01
C GLY A 225 15.39 -60.77 -9.24
N ARG A 226 14.27 -61.39 -9.63
CA ARG A 226 13.75 -62.66 -9.10
C ARG A 226 13.79 -63.80 -10.13
N GLY A 227 14.37 -63.60 -11.31
CA GLY A 227 14.42 -64.59 -12.39
C GLY A 227 13.04 -64.91 -12.97
N ARG A 228 12.15 -63.92 -13.07
CA ARG A 228 10.78 -64.04 -13.58
C ARG A 228 10.45 -62.92 -14.57
N SER A 229 9.40 -63.11 -15.35
CA SER A 229 8.70 -62.03 -16.05
C SER A 229 7.58 -61.46 -15.17
N THR A 230 7.13 -60.26 -15.50
CA THR A 230 5.84 -59.70 -15.09
C THR A 230 4.68 -60.53 -15.68
N ILE A 231 3.47 -60.36 -15.12
CA ILE A 231 2.26 -61.10 -15.52
C ILE A 231 1.22 -60.07 -15.96
N THR A 232 0.77 -60.18 -17.21
CA THR A 232 -0.28 -59.33 -17.77
C THR A 232 -1.68 -59.80 -17.39
N ILE A 233 -2.61 -58.84 -17.29
CA ILE A 233 -4.05 -59.10 -17.24
C ILE A 233 -4.50 -59.65 -18.60
N PRO A 234 -5.27 -60.74 -18.68
CA PRO A 234 -5.73 -61.31 -19.95
C PRO A 234 -6.55 -60.33 -20.79
N ASP A 235 -6.39 -60.36 -22.12
CA ASP A 235 -7.04 -59.46 -23.09
C ASP A 235 -8.55 -59.26 -22.87
N GLU A 236 -9.28 -60.30 -22.47
CA GLU A 236 -10.73 -60.21 -22.21
C GLU A 236 -11.02 -59.36 -20.95
N GLU A 237 -10.27 -59.57 -19.87
CA GLU A 237 -10.36 -58.80 -18.62
C GLU A 237 -9.86 -57.36 -18.81
N ALA A 238 -8.78 -57.19 -19.57
CA ALA A 238 -8.25 -55.88 -19.95
C ALA A 238 -9.28 -55.10 -20.79
N LEU A 239 -9.95 -55.75 -21.75
CA LEU A 239 -11.02 -55.14 -22.56
C LEU A 239 -12.27 -54.77 -21.75
N VAL A 240 -12.66 -55.58 -20.76
CA VAL A 240 -13.75 -55.27 -19.83
C VAL A 240 -13.39 -54.07 -18.94
N THR A 241 -12.16 -54.03 -18.44
CA THR A 241 -11.64 -52.92 -17.62
C THR A 241 -11.54 -51.63 -18.43
N TYR A 242 -11.01 -51.70 -19.66
CA TYR A 242 -10.94 -50.59 -20.63
C TYR A 242 -12.30 -49.96 -20.90
N LYS A 243 -13.35 -50.77 -21.11
CA LYS A 243 -14.74 -50.29 -21.32
C LYS A 243 -15.28 -49.48 -20.13
N THR A 244 -14.69 -49.64 -18.95
CA THR A 244 -15.06 -48.90 -17.73
C THR A 244 -14.19 -47.65 -17.57
N ASN A 245 -12.86 -47.81 -17.53
CA ASN A 245 -11.93 -46.76 -17.10
C ASN A 245 -11.24 -46.01 -18.26
N GLY A 246 -11.17 -46.61 -19.45
CA GLY A 246 -10.43 -46.10 -20.61
C GLY A 246 -11.20 -45.16 -21.54
N SER A 247 -12.51 -44.99 -21.34
CA SER A 247 -13.33 -44.09 -22.16
C SER A 247 -13.04 -42.61 -21.87
N LEU A 248 -13.16 -41.73 -22.86
CA LEU A 248 -12.89 -40.30 -22.69
C LEU A 248 -13.78 -39.64 -21.62
N LYS A 249 -15.05 -40.04 -21.52
CA LYS A 249 -15.96 -39.59 -20.44
C LYS A 249 -15.49 -40.04 -19.05
N ALA A 250 -14.96 -41.26 -18.93
CA ALA A 250 -14.36 -41.72 -17.68
C ALA A 250 -13.06 -40.95 -17.37
N GLY A 251 -12.25 -40.64 -18.39
CA GLY A 251 -11.06 -39.80 -18.24
C GLY A 251 -11.38 -38.38 -17.75
N TRP A 252 -12.38 -37.73 -18.35
CA TRP A 252 -12.84 -36.41 -17.92
C TRP A 252 -13.27 -36.40 -16.45
N PHE A 253 -14.09 -37.39 -16.04
CA PHE A 253 -14.56 -37.50 -14.66
C PHE A 253 -13.42 -37.80 -13.67
N GLN A 254 -12.46 -38.66 -14.04
CA GLN A 254 -11.29 -38.99 -13.22
C GLN A 254 -10.24 -37.87 -13.19
N GLY A 255 -10.29 -36.90 -14.10
CA GLY A 255 -9.45 -35.70 -14.08
C GLY A 255 -9.93 -34.65 -13.07
N LEU A 256 -11.24 -34.52 -12.84
CA LEU A 256 -11.83 -33.51 -11.95
C LEU A 256 -11.18 -33.41 -10.55
N PRO A 257 -10.80 -34.49 -9.85
CA PRO A 257 -10.22 -34.39 -8.51
C PRO A 257 -8.90 -33.62 -8.45
N GLU A 258 -8.06 -33.70 -9.49
CA GLU A 258 -6.78 -32.97 -9.54
C GLU A 258 -7.03 -31.46 -9.73
N PHE A 259 -8.05 -31.08 -10.52
CA PHE A 259 -8.49 -29.69 -10.63
C PHE A 259 -9.17 -29.19 -9.35
N GLN A 260 -10.03 -29.99 -8.72
CA GLN A 260 -10.65 -29.65 -7.44
C GLN A 260 -9.61 -29.47 -6.33
N LEU A 261 -8.55 -30.29 -6.33
CA LEU A 261 -7.42 -30.18 -5.41
C LEU A 261 -6.58 -28.92 -5.67
N LEU A 262 -6.39 -28.52 -6.93
CA LEU A 262 -5.74 -27.26 -7.27
C LEU A 262 -6.59 -26.05 -6.86
N GLU A 263 -7.87 -26.02 -7.26
CA GLU A 263 -8.85 -24.98 -6.87
C GLU A 263 -8.93 -24.81 -5.34
N ALA A 264 -8.87 -25.90 -4.58
CA ALA A 264 -8.90 -25.86 -3.11
C ALA A 264 -7.57 -25.44 -2.45
N ARG A 265 -6.45 -25.50 -3.18
CA ARG A 265 -5.13 -25.01 -2.71
C ARG A 265 -4.88 -23.55 -3.08
N GLU A 266 -5.38 -23.13 -4.25
CA GLU A 266 -5.17 -21.79 -4.80
C GLU A 266 -6.31 -20.81 -4.46
N GLY A 267 -7.41 -21.28 -3.87
CA GLY A 267 -8.65 -20.50 -3.64
C GLY A 267 -9.43 -20.14 -4.91
N ASN A 268 -8.81 -20.26 -6.08
CA ASN A 268 -9.25 -19.70 -7.34
C ASN A 268 -10.12 -20.66 -8.17
N LYS A 269 -11.25 -20.16 -8.69
CA LYS A 269 -12.21 -20.89 -9.53
C LYS A 269 -12.71 -20.04 -10.69
N PHE A 270 -13.03 -20.70 -11.81
CA PHE A 270 -13.48 -19.99 -13.01
C PHE A 270 -14.77 -19.20 -12.77
N THR A 271 -14.75 -17.93 -13.19
CA THR A 271 -15.91 -17.02 -13.14
C THR A 271 -16.11 -16.37 -14.52
N PRO A 272 -17.23 -16.63 -15.22
CA PRO A 272 -17.55 -16.06 -16.52
C PRO A 272 -17.43 -14.54 -16.68
N ARG A 273 -16.89 -14.08 -17.82
CA ARG A 273 -16.84 -12.65 -18.17
C ARG A 273 -18.22 -11.98 -18.31
N PHE A 274 -19.28 -12.72 -18.70
CA PHE A 274 -20.64 -12.17 -18.74
C PHE A 274 -21.26 -12.05 -17.34
N LEU A 275 -20.91 -12.93 -16.40
CA LEU A 275 -21.23 -12.71 -14.98
C LEU A 275 -20.43 -11.54 -14.40
N LEU A 276 -19.19 -11.29 -14.87
CA LEU A 276 -18.42 -10.11 -14.46
C LEU A 276 -19.15 -8.77 -14.78
N GLN A 277 -19.93 -8.70 -15.86
CA GLN A 277 -20.70 -7.51 -16.23
C GLN A 277 -22.11 -7.42 -15.60
N LEU A 278 -22.61 -8.47 -14.94
CA LEU A 278 -23.93 -8.48 -14.29
C LEU A 278 -23.89 -8.71 -12.77
N ALA A 279 -22.77 -9.19 -12.22
CA ALA A 279 -22.54 -9.36 -10.78
C ALA A 279 -21.77 -8.17 -10.14
N LEU A 280 -21.43 -7.14 -10.94
CA LEU A 280 -20.71 -5.95 -10.48
C LEU A 280 -21.59 -4.92 -9.76
N ILE A 281 -22.87 -5.22 -9.51
CA ILE A 281 -23.78 -4.41 -8.70
C ILE A 281 -24.44 -5.31 -7.65
N ALA A 282 -24.25 -4.95 -6.37
CA ALA A 282 -24.93 -5.47 -5.19
C ALA A 282 -24.89 -7.01 -4.94
N SER A 283 -23.76 -7.52 -4.40
CA SER A 283 -23.78 -8.24 -3.10
C SER A 283 -22.42 -8.82 -2.65
N SER A 284 -21.41 -8.92 -3.51
CA SER A 284 -20.01 -9.08 -3.07
C SER A 284 -19.38 -7.77 -2.58
N ALA A 285 -19.88 -6.64 -3.12
CA ALA A 285 -19.43 -5.29 -2.76
C ALA A 285 -19.49 -5.01 -1.26
N ILE A 286 -20.60 -5.30 -0.56
CA ILE A 286 -20.81 -4.91 0.84
C ILE A 286 -19.71 -5.42 1.78
N GLY A 287 -19.13 -6.60 1.51
CA GLY A 287 -17.99 -7.11 2.29
C GLY A 287 -16.71 -6.32 2.04
N VAL A 288 -16.36 -6.13 0.77
CA VAL A 288 -15.07 -5.56 0.33
C VAL A 288 -15.08 -4.04 0.40
N GLU A 289 -16.15 -3.38 -0.04
CA GLU A 289 -16.34 -1.93 0.01
C GLU A 289 -16.28 -1.39 1.44
N LEU A 290 -16.80 -2.10 2.44
CA LEU A 290 -16.71 -1.68 3.83
C LEU A 290 -15.28 -1.80 4.40
N PHE A 291 -14.43 -2.70 3.87
CA PHE A 291 -12.99 -2.70 4.14
C PHE A 291 -12.25 -1.60 3.36
N ASP A 292 -12.50 -1.48 2.05
CA ASP A 292 -11.83 -0.51 1.16
C ASP A 292 -12.20 0.95 1.50
N ARG A 293 -13.38 1.19 2.10
CA ARG A 293 -13.80 2.49 2.66
C ARG A 293 -13.04 2.84 3.95
N ASN A 294 -12.46 1.85 4.64
CA ASN A 294 -11.50 2.08 5.72
C ASN A 294 -10.08 2.24 5.13
N LEU A 295 -9.67 3.48 4.97
CA LEU A 295 -8.40 3.93 4.41
C LEU A 295 -7.16 3.54 5.25
N ALA A 296 -7.32 2.77 6.33
CA ALA A 296 -6.23 2.06 7.01
C ALA A 296 -5.81 0.77 6.27
N TYR A 297 -6.69 0.18 5.45
CA TYR A 297 -6.35 -0.97 4.58
C TYR A 297 -5.70 -0.55 3.26
N SER A 298 -5.88 0.71 2.84
CA SER A 298 -5.15 1.30 1.72
C SER A 298 -3.66 1.25 2.01
N SER A 299 -2.93 0.37 1.31
CA SER A 299 -1.49 0.25 1.48
C SER A 299 -0.81 1.52 0.98
N PRO A 300 0.08 2.15 1.77
CA PRO A 300 0.99 3.14 1.21
C PRO A 300 1.89 2.50 0.14
N PHE A 301 2.21 1.21 0.29
CA PHE A 301 3.04 0.45 -0.66
C PHE A 301 2.17 -0.28 -1.69
N ALA A 302 2.02 0.29 -2.90
CA ALA A 302 1.21 -0.29 -3.97
C ALA A 302 1.94 -1.38 -4.78
N ASP A 303 3.25 -1.23 -5.01
CA ASP A 303 4.05 -2.19 -5.78
C ASP A 303 4.68 -3.29 -4.89
N SER A 304 4.52 -3.18 -3.56
CA SER A 304 4.94 -4.17 -2.56
C SER A 304 3.75 -4.88 -1.87
N PRO A 305 3.01 -5.77 -2.56
CA PRO A 305 1.80 -6.41 -2.03
C PRO A 305 2.02 -7.30 -0.80
N GLN A 306 3.27 -7.65 -0.46
CA GLN A 306 3.65 -8.34 0.77
C GLN A 306 3.68 -7.43 2.02
N LEU A 307 3.63 -6.10 1.85
CA LEU A 307 3.53 -5.11 2.93
C LEU A 307 2.10 -4.54 3.06
N ALA A 308 1.33 -4.65 1.98
CA ALA A 308 -0.08 -4.31 1.89
C ALA A 308 -0.98 -5.26 2.68
N HIS A 309 -2.18 -4.79 3.02
CA HIS A 309 -3.24 -5.65 3.55
C HIS A 309 -4.02 -6.31 2.41
N ASN A 310 -3.99 -7.63 2.33
CA ASN A 310 -4.81 -8.38 1.39
C ASN A 310 -6.25 -8.51 1.90
N THR A 311 -7.05 -7.45 1.76
CA THR A 311 -8.46 -7.37 2.21
C THR A 311 -9.31 -8.55 1.72
N ARG A 312 -9.01 -9.09 0.54
CA ARG A 312 -9.68 -10.28 -0.02
C ARG A 312 -9.33 -11.57 0.73
N ALA A 313 -8.05 -11.81 1.03
CA ALA A 313 -7.65 -12.99 1.81
C ALA A 313 -8.12 -12.91 3.27
N LEU A 314 -8.15 -11.72 3.87
CA LEU A 314 -8.70 -11.51 5.22
C LEU A 314 -10.19 -11.89 5.30
N HIS A 315 -10.95 -11.74 4.21
CA HIS A 315 -12.34 -12.17 4.09
C HIS A 315 -12.53 -13.70 4.04
N GLU A 316 -11.48 -14.49 3.80
CA GLU A 316 -11.57 -15.95 3.64
C GLU A 316 -11.32 -16.73 4.95
N HIS A 317 -10.95 -16.05 6.05
CA HIS A 317 -10.71 -16.69 7.34
C HIS A 317 -11.98 -17.27 7.97
N THR A 318 -11.93 -18.57 8.34
CA THR A 318 -13.10 -19.34 8.76
C THR A 318 -13.19 -19.51 10.29
N LEU A 319 -14.23 -18.93 10.89
CA LEU A 319 -14.43 -18.82 12.34
C LEU A 319 -15.04 -20.03 13.06
N ARG A 320 -14.70 -20.18 14.35
CA ARG A 320 -15.38 -21.12 15.28
C ARG A 320 -16.56 -20.43 15.98
N ARG A 321 -17.76 -21.00 15.84
CA ARG A 321 -19.04 -20.46 16.35
C ARG A 321 -19.13 -20.31 17.89
N ARG A 322 -18.62 -19.21 18.48
CA ARG A 322 -18.85 -18.86 19.91
C ARG A 322 -18.99 -17.36 20.26
N GLN A 323 -18.60 -16.41 19.42
CA GLN A 323 -18.53 -14.97 19.79
C GLN A 323 -19.24 -14.02 18.81
N THR A 324 -20.13 -14.54 17.96
CA THR A 324 -20.61 -13.86 16.74
C THR A 324 -22.13 -13.78 16.63
N ILE A 325 -22.65 -12.76 15.93
CA ILE A 325 -24.07 -12.61 15.56
C ILE A 325 -24.26 -12.62 14.04
N ASP A 326 -25.45 -13.05 13.61
CA ASP A 326 -25.85 -13.11 12.20
C ASP A 326 -25.91 -11.72 11.56
N ALA A 327 -25.17 -11.53 10.46
CA ALA A 327 -25.16 -10.30 9.68
C ALA A 327 -26.47 -10.04 8.89
N ALA A 328 -27.45 -10.95 8.91
CA ALA A 328 -28.76 -10.76 8.28
C ALA A 328 -29.63 -9.65 8.90
N GLY A 329 -29.20 -9.01 10.01
CA GLY A 329 -29.86 -7.86 10.63
C GLY A 329 -29.49 -6.49 10.06
N PHE A 330 -28.58 -6.43 9.08
CA PHE A 330 -28.11 -5.19 8.47
C PHE A 330 -29.07 -4.70 7.36
N SER A 331 -29.26 -3.38 7.28
CA SER A 331 -30.18 -2.73 6.34
C SER A 331 -29.57 -1.45 5.79
N ASP A 332 -29.13 -1.48 4.54
CA ASP A 332 -28.89 -0.29 3.70
C ASP A 332 -30.09 -0.11 2.76
N ASP A 333 -30.49 1.14 2.53
CA ASP A 333 -31.87 1.49 2.13
C ASP A 333 -31.97 1.95 0.66
N HIS A 334 -31.21 1.30 -0.24
CA HIS A 334 -31.16 1.63 -1.67
C HIS A 334 -31.31 0.43 -2.63
N TYR A 335 -32.57 0.20 -3.07
CA TYR A 335 -33.03 -0.57 -4.25
C TYR A 335 -33.00 -2.11 -4.23
N VAL A 336 -33.92 -2.73 -5.00
CA VAL A 336 -34.43 -4.10 -4.75
C VAL A 336 -34.62 -4.97 -6.01
N THR A 337 -33.74 -5.97 -6.13
CA THR A 337 -33.85 -7.40 -6.57
C THR A 337 -34.92 -7.93 -7.56
N PHE A 338 -34.52 -9.01 -8.27
CA PHE A 338 -35.16 -10.35 -8.37
C PHE A 338 -34.16 -11.28 -9.11
N TYR A 339 -33.81 -12.53 -8.75
CA TYR A 339 -34.01 -13.46 -7.61
C TYR A 339 -32.71 -14.31 -7.47
N GLY A 340 -32.41 -15.13 -6.44
CA GLY A 340 -33.10 -15.41 -5.17
C GLY A 340 -32.35 -16.45 -4.30
N SER A 341 -31.58 -15.97 -3.30
CA SER A 341 -30.86 -16.70 -2.22
C SER A 341 -29.64 -17.55 -2.64
N LYS A 342 -28.51 -17.62 -1.89
CA LYS A 342 -28.09 -17.17 -0.53
C LYS A 342 -26.68 -16.52 -0.62
N LEU A 343 -26.36 -15.32 -0.10
CA LEU A 343 -26.25 -14.80 1.29
C LEU A 343 -24.92 -15.08 2.03
N GLY A 344 -24.08 -14.03 2.16
CA GLY A 344 -23.21 -13.69 3.32
C GLY A 344 -21.90 -14.48 3.54
N ASN A 345 -20.74 -13.87 3.23
CA ASN A 345 -19.42 -14.52 3.35
C ASN A 345 -18.41 -13.95 4.37
N SER A 346 -18.73 -12.89 5.10
CA SER A 346 -18.68 -13.08 6.56
C SER A 346 -20.11 -13.11 7.06
N PRO A 347 -20.63 -14.26 7.52
CA PRO A 347 -21.95 -14.33 8.16
C PRO A 347 -21.94 -13.74 9.58
N PHE A 348 -20.80 -13.20 10.03
CA PHE A 348 -20.49 -12.93 11.42
C PHE A 348 -19.59 -11.69 11.60
N ILE A 349 -20.13 -10.64 12.21
CA ILE A 349 -19.31 -9.56 12.78
C ILE A 349 -19.07 -9.79 14.27
N TRP A 350 -18.12 -9.04 14.84
CA TRP A 350 -17.90 -8.98 16.27
C TRP A 350 -19.16 -8.46 16.99
N ALA A 351 -19.59 -9.18 18.03
CA ALA A 351 -20.84 -8.91 18.74
C ALA A 351 -20.65 -8.57 20.23
N GLY A 352 -19.43 -8.66 20.75
CA GLY A 352 -19.13 -8.53 22.19
C GLY A 352 -19.01 -7.08 22.69
N GLY A 353 -19.36 -6.08 21.87
CA GLY A 353 -19.09 -4.67 22.13
C GLY A 353 -17.70 -4.22 21.68
N VAL A 354 -17.53 -2.92 21.44
CA VAL A 354 -16.22 -2.30 21.19
C VAL A 354 -15.93 -1.22 22.23
N ASN A 355 -14.65 -0.92 22.44
CA ASN A 355 -14.17 0.22 23.19
C ASN A 355 -13.33 1.12 22.29
N PHE A 356 -13.71 2.40 22.19
CA PHE A 356 -12.99 3.42 21.44
C PHE A 356 -11.77 3.90 22.23
N THR A 357 -10.80 2.98 22.41
CA THR A 357 -9.69 3.07 23.38
C THR A 357 -8.83 4.33 23.26
N HIS A 358 -8.75 4.91 22.06
CA HIS A 358 -7.94 6.10 21.76
C HIS A 358 -8.82 7.30 21.36
N SER A 359 -10.09 7.31 21.78
CA SER A 359 -11.09 8.33 21.43
C SER A 359 -11.24 8.48 19.90
N VAL A 360 -11.26 9.71 19.39
CA VAL A 360 -11.47 10.02 17.96
C VAL A 360 -10.54 11.16 17.53
N ALA A 361 -10.19 11.20 16.25
CA ALA A 361 -9.42 12.27 15.64
C ALA A 361 -9.96 12.63 14.25
N SER A 362 -9.63 13.81 13.75
CA SER A 362 -9.91 14.20 12.36
C SER A 362 -8.77 15.07 11.82
N GLY A 363 -8.51 14.99 10.53
CA GLY A 363 -7.33 15.61 9.91
C GLY A 363 -7.44 15.76 8.41
N ASP A 364 -6.40 16.36 7.82
CA ASP A 364 -6.32 16.81 6.43
C ASP A 364 -7.65 17.39 5.90
N PRO A 365 -8.16 18.48 6.48
CA PRO A 365 -9.40 19.09 6.01
C PRO A 365 -9.22 19.70 4.62
N TYR A 366 -10.06 19.30 3.68
CA TYR A 366 -10.38 20.07 2.49
C TYR A 366 -11.65 20.88 2.74
N ASP A 367 -12.17 21.52 1.70
CA ASP A 367 -13.35 22.38 1.77
C ASP A 367 -14.67 21.58 1.74
N THR A 368 -14.65 20.39 1.14
CA THR A 368 -15.81 19.53 0.90
C THR A 368 -15.65 18.13 1.51
N THR A 369 -14.45 17.78 1.97
CA THR A 369 -14.15 16.50 2.65
C THR A 369 -13.18 16.66 3.84
N VAL A 370 -13.21 15.71 4.76
CA VAL A 370 -12.24 15.62 5.89
C VAL A 370 -12.05 14.16 6.30
N LEU A 371 -10.86 13.79 6.78
CA LEU A 371 -10.64 12.45 7.34
C LEU A 371 -11.14 12.39 8.79
N LEU A 372 -11.84 11.31 9.12
CA LEU A 372 -12.25 10.94 10.47
C LEU A 372 -11.54 9.64 10.87
N TRP A 373 -11.08 9.55 12.12
CA TRP A 373 -10.30 8.43 12.63
C TRP A 373 -10.72 7.99 14.04
N THR A 374 -10.65 6.68 14.31
CA THR A 374 -10.75 6.09 15.65
C THR A 374 -10.06 4.71 15.73
N ARG A 375 -9.98 4.12 16.93
CA ARG A 375 -9.52 2.75 17.17
C ARG A 375 -10.53 1.96 18.01
N ALA A 376 -11.30 1.10 17.35
CA ALA A 376 -12.49 0.44 17.86
C ALA A 376 -12.21 -1.01 18.30
N VAL A 377 -11.60 -1.17 19.48
CA VAL A 377 -11.09 -2.47 19.95
C VAL A 377 -12.22 -3.35 20.48
N PRO A 378 -12.35 -4.62 20.08
CA PRO A 378 -13.27 -5.58 20.68
C PRO A 378 -13.15 -5.68 22.21
N THR A 379 -14.26 -5.52 22.95
CA THR A 379 -14.28 -5.78 24.40
C THR A 379 -14.55 -7.25 24.68
N SER A 380 -13.72 -7.93 25.47
CA SER A 380 -14.04 -9.30 25.92
C SER A 380 -14.96 -9.30 27.15
N PRO A 381 -16.23 -9.75 27.04
CA PRO A 381 -17.13 -9.90 28.19
C PRO A 381 -16.81 -11.15 29.04
N SER A 382 -15.77 -11.92 28.71
CA SER A 382 -15.47 -13.22 29.33
C SER A 382 -14.03 -13.38 29.83
N GLY A 383 -13.16 -12.40 29.59
CA GLY A 383 -11.73 -12.48 29.95
C GLY A 383 -10.88 -13.40 29.08
N ALA A 384 -11.46 -14.07 28.08
CA ALA A 384 -10.72 -14.69 26.98
C ALA A 384 -10.51 -13.65 25.87
N GLU A 385 -9.30 -13.59 25.27
CA GLU A 385 -9.02 -12.63 24.20
C GLU A 385 -10.05 -12.71 23.06
N PRO A 386 -10.44 -11.57 22.45
CA PRO A 386 -11.27 -11.56 21.25
C PRO A 386 -10.61 -12.37 20.13
N ASP A 387 -11.38 -13.19 19.41
CA ASP A 387 -10.87 -13.91 18.25
C ASP A 387 -10.48 -12.90 17.15
N GLN A 388 -9.16 -12.77 16.93
CA GLN A 388 -8.55 -11.79 16.03
C GLN A 388 -8.99 -11.96 14.56
N SER A 389 -9.57 -13.12 14.21
CA SER A 389 -10.12 -13.38 12.88
C SER A 389 -11.59 -12.94 12.71
N VAL A 390 -12.18 -12.26 13.72
CA VAL A 390 -13.52 -11.65 13.63
C VAL A 390 -13.40 -10.15 13.26
N PRO A 391 -14.02 -9.70 12.14
CA PRO A 391 -14.05 -8.28 11.80
C PRO A 391 -15.01 -7.48 12.69
N VAL A 392 -14.63 -6.25 12.99
CA VAL A 392 -15.41 -5.26 13.72
C VAL A 392 -16.10 -4.34 12.73
N CYS A 393 -17.38 -4.06 12.96
CA CYS A 393 -18.13 -3.06 12.20
C CYS A 393 -18.25 -1.76 12.99
N VAL A 394 -17.90 -0.66 12.33
CA VAL A 394 -17.99 0.69 12.90
C VAL A 394 -18.77 1.59 11.96
N ALA A 395 -19.92 2.08 12.42
CA ALA A 395 -20.66 3.14 11.76
C ALA A 395 -20.07 4.51 12.12
N TYR A 396 -20.15 5.48 11.20
CA TYR A 396 -19.83 6.89 11.44
C TYR A 396 -20.98 7.78 11.00
N GLU A 397 -21.14 8.93 11.65
CA GLU A 397 -22.12 9.95 11.29
C GLU A 397 -21.54 11.35 11.52
N VAL A 398 -21.90 12.29 10.64
CA VAL A 398 -21.45 13.69 10.64
C VAL A 398 -22.65 14.61 10.68
N SER A 399 -22.66 15.57 11.61
CA SER A 399 -23.79 16.44 11.93
C SER A 399 -23.35 17.91 12.05
N LYS A 400 -24.27 18.84 11.78
CA LYS A 400 -24.08 20.27 12.11
C LYS A 400 -24.35 20.59 13.59
N GLU A 401 -25.02 19.67 14.30
CA GLU A 401 -25.41 19.81 15.71
C GLU A 401 -24.76 18.70 16.55
N SER A 402 -24.10 19.05 17.64
CA SER A 402 -23.45 18.09 18.56
C SER A 402 -24.44 17.17 19.31
N SER A 403 -25.74 17.48 19.25
CA SER A 403 -26.84 16.64 19.73
C SER A 403 -27.21 15.51 18.77
N PHE A 404 -26.78 15.55 17.50
CA PHE A 404 -27.19 14.60 16.43
C PHE A 404 -28.72 14.47 16.33
N SER A 405 -29.42 15.61 16.41
CA SER A 405 -30.90 15.71 16.44
C SER A 405 -31.56 15.78 15.07
N GLY A 406 -30.81 16.09 14.02
CA GLY A 406 -31.26 16.10 12.63
C GLY A 406 -30.73 14.90 11.82
N HIS A 407 -31.04 14.88 10.53
CA HIS A 407 -30.37 13.93 9.61
C HIS A 407 -28.86 14.23 9.54
N PRO A 408 -28.00 13.20 9.46
CA PRO A 408 -26.58 13.39 9.20
C PRO A 408 -26.37 14.04 7.83
N VAL A 409 -25.29 14.80 7.70
CA VAL A 409 -24.82 15.40 6.45
C VAL A 409 -24.02 14.40 5.63
N ASP A 410 -23.31 13.51 6.32
CA ASP A 410 -22.68 12.31 5.76
C ASP A 410 -22.66 11.20 6.83
N SER A 411 -22.76 9.95 6.41
CA SER A 411 -22.78 8.79 7.30
C SER A 411 -22.59 7.48 6.53
N GLY A 412 -21.93 6.51 7.14
CA GLY A 412 -21.78 5.18 6.56
C GLY A 412 -21.21 4.18 7.57
N GLU A 413 -21.00 2.95 7.14
CA GLU A 413 -20.30 1.91 7.91
C GLU A 413 -18.92 1.64 7.31
N ALA A 414 -18.01 1.06 8.11
CA ALA A 414 -16.69 0.58 7.70
C ALA A 414 -16.26 -0.62 8.57
N PHE A 415 -15.42 -1.50 8.04
CA PHE A 415 -14.86 -2.65 8.76
C PHE A 415 -13.42 -2.41 9.23
N THR A 416 -13.06 -3.06 10.33
CA THR A 416 -11.69 -3.12 10.85
C THR A 416 -11.38 -4.47 11.51
N SER A 417 -10.10 -4.81 11.63
CA SER A 417 -9.59 -6.09 12.15
C SER A 417 -8.29 -5.87 12.92
N TYR A 418 -7.73 -6.95 13.48
CA TYR A 418 -6.46 -6.93 14.19
C TYR A 418 -5.28 -6.43 13.32
N ASP A 419 -5.33 -6.63 12.01
CA ASP A 419 -4.21 -6.39 11.09
C ASP A 419 -3.86 -4.90 10.92
N VAL A 420 -4.88 -4.03 10.97
CA VAL A 420 -4.76 -2.55 11.06
C VAL A 420 -4.87 -2.07 12.52
N ASP A 421 -4.64 -2.96 13.49
CA ASP A 421 -4.80 -2.76 14.93
C ASP A 421 -6.15 -2.13 15.35
N PHE A 422 -7.23 -2.57 14.72
CA PHE A 422 -8.61 -2.08 14.89
C PHE A 422 -8.79 -0.57 14.64
N THR A 423 -7.91 0.05 13.85
CA THR A 423 -8.06 1.44 13.40
C THR A 423 -9.12 1.57 12.31
N VAL A 424 -9.84 2.68 12.31
CA VAL A 424 -10.81 3.08 11.29
C VAL A 424 -10.45 4.47 10.82
N LYS A 425 -10.20 4.64 9.53
CA LYS A 425 -9.93 5.92 8.88
C LYS A 425 -10.87 6.07 7.68
N VAL A 426 -11.80 7.00 7.72
CA VAL A 426 -12.79 7.22 6.65
C VAL A 426 -12.72 8.67 6.16
N GLU A 427 -12.98 8.91 4.88
CA GLU A 427 -13.18 10.26 4.35
C GLU A 427 -14.66 10.63 4.36
N ALA A 428 -15.04 11.59 5.21
CA ALA A 428 -16.37 12.16 5.20
C ALA A 428 -16.50 13.17 4.05
N LYS A 429 -17.65 13.18 3.35
CA LYS A 429 -17.85 13.88 2.07
C LYS A 429 -19.10 14.77 2.08
N ASN A 430 -19.35 15.46 0.97
CA ASN A 430 -20.50 16.34 0.76
C ASN A 430 -20.60 17.50 1.78
N LEU A 431 -19.48 17.84 2.42
CA LEU A 431 -19.40 18.92 3.40
C LEU A 431 -19.43 20.29 2.69
N GLN A 432 -19.65 21.35 3.46
CA GLN A 432 -19.62 22.73 2.97
C GLN A 432 -18.31 23.40 3.39
N PRO A 433 -17.73 24.28 2.55
CA PRO A 433 -16.51 25.01 2.92
C PRO A 433 -16.62 25.82 4.20
N ASP A 434 -15.49 26.05 4.87
CA ASP A 434 -15.33 26.91 6.06
C ASP A 434 -16.35 26.62 7.18
N THR A 435 -16.75 25.36 7.35
CA THR A 435 -17.87 24.94 8.21
C THR A 435 -17.41 23.95 9.29
N THR A 436 -17.82 24.18 10.52
CA THR A 436 -17.59 23.27 11.65
C THR A 436 -18.67 22.20 11.71
N TYR A 437 -18.26 20.96 11.95
CA TYR A 437 -19.10 19.77 12.05
C TYR A 437 -18.76 18.97 13.31
N PHE A 438 -19.74 18.21 13.79
CA PHE A 438 -19.56 17.21 14.84
C PHE A 438 -19.67 15.81 14.24
N TYR A 439 -18.85 14.88 14.73
CA TYR A 439 -18.88 13.50 14.26
C TYR A 439 -18.76 12.52 15.43
N ARG A 440 -19.28 11.31 15.25
CA ARG A 440 -19.04 10.20 16.17
C ARG A 440 -19.02 8.88 15.40
N PHE A 441 -18.38 7.89 15.99
CA PHE A 441 -18.43 6.51 15.57
C PHE A 441 -19.38 5.72 16.47
N SER A 442 -19.90 4.59 16.00
CA SER A 442 -20.62 3.62 16.84
C SER A 442 -20.39 2.18 16.40
N ASP A 443 -20.41 1.26 17.36
CA ASP A 443 -20.44 -0.18 17.11
C ASP A 443 -21.72 -0.55 16.33
N CYS A 444 -21.59 -1.18 15.16
CA CYS A 444 -22.78 -1.54 14.38
C CYS A 444 -23.71 -2.52 15.12
N ALA A 445 -23.18 -3.37 16.02
CA ALA A 445 -23.93 -4.37 16.77
C ALA A 445 -24.56 -3.79 18.06
N THR A 446 -23.76 -3.22 18.96
CA THR A 446 -24.28 -2.72 20.25
C THR A 446 -24.82 -1.28 20.21
N LYS A 447 -24.52 -0.54 19.13
CA LYS A 447 -24.74 0.91 19.00
C LYS A 447 -24.10 1.75 20.11
N ALA A 448 -23.09 1.20 20.82
CA ALA A 448 -22.23 1.97 21.71
C ALA A 448 -21.44 3.01 20.89
N THR A 449 -21.48 4.28 21.30
CA THR A 449 -20.86 5.40 20.58
C THR A 449 -19.48 5.77 21.13
N SER A 450 -18.62 6.29 20.27
CA SER A 450 -17.40 6.99 20.65
C SER A 450 -17.70 8.29 21.41
N PRO A 451 -16.69 8.93 22.02
CA PRO A 451 -16.74 10.37 22.28
C PRO A 451 -17.10 11.15 21.00
N ILE A 452 -17.80 12.26 21.14
CA ILE A 452 -18.13 13.16 20.02
C ILE A 452 -16.89 13.97 19.67
N GLY A 453 -16.44 13.87 18.42
CA GLY A 453 -15.41 14.73 17.84
C GLY A 453 -16.01 16.01 17.25
N SER A 454 -15.18 17.04 17.17
CA SER A 454 -15.44 18.28 16.43
C SER A 454 -14.41 18.40 15.31
N THR A 455 -14.82 18.86 14.13
CA THR A 455 -13.96 19.03 12.96
C THR A 455 -14.38 20.25 12.15
N ARG A 456 -13.57 20.67 11.17
CA ARG A 456 -13.82 21.86 10.35
C ARG A 456 -13.24 21.68 8.95
N THR A 457 -14.03 21.97 7.93
CA THR A 457 -13.56 22.10 6.55
C THR A 457 -12.84 23.44 6.35
N ILE A 458 -11.83 23.49 5.48
CA ILE A 458 -11.18 24.76 5.12
C ILE A 458 -12.04 25.59 4.17
N ALA A 459 -11.70 26.86 3.98
CA ALA A 459 -12.33 27.70 2.96
C ALA A 459 -11.88 27.25 1.56
N HIS A 460 -12.81 27.19 0.60
CA HIS A 460 -12.55 26.87 -0.81
C HIS A 460 -11.46 27.80 -1.38
N PRO A 461 -10.51 27.36 -2.22
CA PRO A 461 -9.31 28.14 -2.58
C PRO A 461 -9.53 29.51 -3.25
N SER A 462 -10.76 29.81 -3.71
CA SER A 462 -11.16 31.12 -4.23
C SER A 462 -11.80 32.08 -3.20
N THR A 463 -12.12 31.63 -1.99
CA THR A 463 -12.76 32.45 -0.95
C THR A 463 -11.88 33.67 -0.61
N PRO A 464 -12.39 34.91 -0.69
CA PRO A 464 -11.64 36.11 -0.35
C PRO A 464 -11.02 36.04 1.04
N ALA A 465 -9.78 36.50 1.19
CA ALA A 465 -9.02 36.39 2.44
C ALA A 465 -9.74 36.95 3.68
N HIS A 466 -10.62 37.94 3.49
CA HIS A 466 -11.38 38.62 4.55
C HIS A 466 -12.73 37.97 4.88
N GLU A 467 -13.10 36.88 4.19
CA GLU A 467 -14.29 36.08 4.44
C GLU A 467 -13.97 34.73 5.13
N VAL A 468 -12.72 34.26 5.01
CA VAL A 468 -12.20 33.03 5.67
C VAL A 468 -12.40 33.09 7.20
N ASN A 469 -12.73 31.95 7.81
CA ASN A 469 -13.19 31.80 9.19
C ASN A 469 -14.35 32.75 9.55
N GLY A 470 -15.28 32.97 8.61
CA GLY A 470 -16.35 33.97 8.73
C GLY A 470 -15.84 35.40 8.97
N GLY A 471 -14.68 35.75 8.42
CA GLY A 471 -14.03 37.05 8.58
C GLY A 471 -13.33 37.28 9.93
N LYS A 472 -13.11 36.22 10.71
CA LYS A 472 -12.28 36.25 11.93
C LYS A 472 -10.84 35.86 11.59
N PRO A 473 -9.85 36.19 12.43
CA PRO A 473 -8.53 35.57 12.33
C PRO A 473 -8.65 34.05 12.45
N LEU A 474 -7.97 33.30 11.58
CA LEU A 474 -7.83 31.85 11.72
C LEU A 474 -6.75 31.57 12.77
N VAL A 475 -7.02 30.67 13.73
CA VAL A 475 -6.08 30.32 14.80
C VAL A 475 -5.57 28.90 14.61
N MET A 476 -4.26 28.76 14.42
CA MET A 476 -3.57 27.48 14.25
C MET A 476 -2.68 27.23 15.46
N ALA A 477 -2.85 26.11 16.17
CA ALA A 477 -1.98 25.68 17.27
C ALA A 477 -0.90 24.71 16.75
N VAL A 478 0.36 24.94 17.13
CA VAL A 478 1.54 24.27 16.57
C VAL A 478 2.34 23.57 17.67
N PHE A 479 2.65 22.29 17.44
CA PHE A 479 3.24 21.37 18.43
C PHE A 479 4.37 20.53 17.83
N SER A 480 5.24 20.02 18.70
CA SER A 480 6.24 19.00 18.38
C SER A 480 6.66 18.24 19.65
N CYS A 481 7.41 17.15 19.48
CA CYS A 481 8.20 16.53 20.54
C CYS A 481 7.42 16.17 21.83
N SER A 482 6.51 15.20 21.71
CA SER A 482 5.66 14.71 22.81
C SER A 482 6.16 13.37 23.40
N GLN A 483 7.41 13.31 23.88
CA GLN A 483 7.95 12.11 24.53
C GLN A 483 7.11 11.73 25.76
N TYR A 484 6.42 10.59 25.69
CA TYR A 484 5.44 10.14 26.69
C TYR A 484 6.04 9.90 28.09
N GLN A 485 7.29 9.43 28.15
CA GLN A 485 7.97 9.14 29.41
C GLN A 485 8.47 10.40 30.14
N ALA A 486 8.52 11.56 29.46
CA ALA A 486 9.08 12.79 30.00
C ALA A 486 8.08 13.64 30.81
N GLY A 487 6.77 13.45 30.61
CA GLY A 487 5.74 14.17 31.36
C GLY A 487 4.32 13.98 30.81
N TRP A 488 3.38 14.69 31.43
CA TRP A 488 1.97 14.76 31.02
C TRP A 488 1.79 15.80 29.92
N PHE A 489 0.95 15.51 28.94
CA PHE A 489 0.66 16.36 27.77
C PHE A 489 -0.24 17.57 28.09
N ASN A 490 0.11 18.32 29.14
CA ASN A 490 -0.62 19.50 29.59
C ASN A 490 -0.71 20.59 28.51
N ALA A 491 0.24 20.64 27.58
CA ALA A 491 0.21 21.54 26.41
C ALA A 491 -1.04 21.31 25.52
N TYR A 492 -1.38 20.05 25.21
CA TYR A 492 -2.59 19.74 24.43
C TYR A 492 -3.87 20.09 25.20
N GLY A 493 -3.92 19.78 26.51
CA GLY A 493 -5.04 20.13 27.37
C GLY A 493 -5.26 21.65 27.44
N TYR A 494 -4.19 22.43 27.62
CA TYR A 494 -4.24 23.89 27.64
C TYR A 494 -4.64 24.46 26.29
N ALA A 495 -4.15 23.90 25.17
CA ALA A 495 -4.59 24.31 23.84
C ALA A 495 -6.11 24.12 23.66
N ALA A 496 -6.62 22.94 24.03
CA ALA A 496 -8.03 22.58 23.88
C ALA A 496 -8.99 23.33 24.83
N HIS A 497 -8.52 23.79 25.99
CA HIS A 497 -9.37 24.45 26.99
C HIS A 497 -9.15 25.98 27.14
N ASN A 498 -7.99 26.50 26.75
CA ASN A 498 -7.58 27.88 27.01
C ASN A 498 -7.21 28.66 25.73
N THR A 499 -7.38 28.08 24.54
CA THR A 499 -7.25 28.78 23.26
C THR A 499 -8.48 28.58 22.37
N SER A 500 -8.56 29.32 21.26
CA SER A 500 -9.63 29.19 20.26
C SER A 500 -9.08 28.65 18.93
N ALA A 501 -8.25 27.62 18.98
CA ALA A 501 -7.62 27.05 17.79
C ALA A 501 -8.65 26.38 16.86
N ASP A 502 -8.72 26.85 15.62
CA ASP A 502 -9.50 26.27 14.53
C ASP A 502 -8.79 25.05 13.91
N LEU A 503 -7.45 25.05 13.94
CA LEU A 503 -6.58 24.00 13.39
C LEU A 503 -5.48 23.62 14.39
N PHE A 504 -5.08 22.35 14.37
CA PHE A 504 -3.99 21.80 15.17
C PHE A 504 -2.95 21.17 14.23
N LEU A 505 -1.67 21.46 14.46
CA LEU A 505 -0.58 21.12 13.55
C LEU A 505 0.61 20.55 14.35
N HIS A 506 1.07 19.36 13.99
CA HIS A 506 2.19 18.68 14.65
C HIS A 506 3.36 18.49 13.66
N LEU A 507 4.57 18.85 14.07
CA LEU A 507 5.70 18.99 13.13
C LEU A 507 6.61 17.75 13.01
N GLY A 508 6.80 16.94 14.05
CA GLY A 508 7.81 15.86 14.04
C GLY A 508 7.63 14.76 15.10
N ASP A 509 8.73 14.05 15.38
CA ASP A 509 8.95 13.20 16.56
C ASP A 509 8.10 11.91 16.72
N TYR A 510 7.61 11.33 15.62
CA TYR A 510 6.79 10.11 15.66
C TYR A 510 7.48 8.78 15.27
N VAL A 511 8.65 8.82 14.61
CA VAL A 511 9.19 7.63 13.89
C VAL A 511 10.61 7.22 14.31
N ALA A 512 11.62 8.03 14.00
CA ALA A 512 13.03 7.69 14.19
C ALA A 512 13.91 8.93 14.35
N ASP A 513 14.99 8.77 15.09
CA ASP A 513 15.96 9.79 15.50
C ASP A 513 17.05 9.99 14.43
N ASN A 514 17.29 11.24 14.04
CA ASN A 514 18.24 11.64 12.97
C ASN A 514 18.20 10.74 11.71
N ALA A 515 16.99 10.47 11.20
CA ALA A 515 16.79 9.65 10.00
C ALA A 515 17.30 10.32 8.72
N TRP A 516 17.82 9.52 7.78
CA TRP A 516 18.20 9.88 6.41
C TRP A 516 17.95 8.68 5.48
N LYS A 517 18.07 8.85 4.15
CA LYS A 517 17.52 7.90 3.18
C LYS A 517 18.01 6.44 3.23
N ALA A 518 19.15 6.16 3.89
CA ALA A 518 19.63 4.80 4.14
C ALA A 518 20.14 4.58 5.59
N GLY A 519 19.62 5.33 6.57
CA GLY A 519 19.96 5.11 7.98
C GLY A 519 19.31 6.08 8.99
N THR A 520 19.72 5.92 10.24
CA THR A 520 19.21 6.59 11.45
C THR A 520 20.36 6.66 12.48
N ALA A 521 20.18 7.37 13.60
CA ALA A 521 21.18 7.41 14.68
C ALA A 521 21.58 6.01 15.19
N ASP A 522 20.64 5.06 15.19
CA ASP A 522 20.75 3.75 15.84
C ASP A 522 20.89 2.55 14.88
N SER A 523 20.81 2.74 13.57
CA SER A 523 20.78 1.65 12.56
C SER A 523 21.01 2.14 11.13
N ASN A 524 21.35 1.22 10.22
CA ASN A 524 21.43 1.42 8.77
C ASN A 524 21.36 0.05 8.06
N ASP A 525 21.25 0.06 6.73
CA ASP A 525 21.10 -1.16 5.92
C ASP A 525 22.43 -1.93 5.67
N THR A 526 23.37 -1.88 6.63
CA THR A 526 24.56 -2.75 6.65
C THR A 526 24.35 -3.95 7.57
N ALA A 527 25.09 -5.04 7.37
CA ALA A 527 25.02 -6.22 8.23
C ALA A 527 25.33 -5.95 9.72
N VAL A 528 25.99 -4.83 10.04
CA VAL A 528 26.18 -4.36 11.43
C VAL A 528 24.99 -3.51 11.89
N GLY A 529 24.46 -2.64 11.03
CA GLY A 529 23.31 -1.79 11.31
C GLY A 529 22.02 -2.56 11.57
N CYS A 530 21.72 -3.60 10.78
CA CYS A 530 20.54 -4.46 10.99
C CYS A 530 20.67 -5.31 12.27
N ALA A 531 21.91 -5.61 12.73
CA ALA A 531 22.16 -6.36 13.96
C ALA A 531 21.91 -5.57 15.26
N PHE A 532 21.75 -4.23 15.19
CA PHE A 532 21.26 -3.42 16.31
C PHE A 532 19.74 -3.54 16.51
N SER A 533 19.00 -3.98 15.49
CA SER A 533 17.55 -4.17 15.59
C SER A 533 17.22 -5.43 16.40
N PRO A 534 16.37 -5.38 17.44
CA PRO A 534 15.97 -6.57 18.20
C PRO A 534 15.22 -7.64 17.38
N SER A 535 14.68 -7.28 16.22
CA SER A 535 14.07 -8.21 15.26
C SER A 535 15.04 -8.68 14.16
N GLY A 536 16.26 -8.12 14.10
CA GLY A 536 17.21 -8.31 13.00
C GLY A 536 16.84 -7.59 11.70
N ALA A 537 15.71 -6.88 11.66
CA ALA A 537 15.25 -6.11 10.50
C ALA A 537 16.16 -4.90 10.22
N CYS A 538 16.38 -4.58 8.95
CA CYS A 538 17.21 -3.45 8.55
C CYS A 538 16.46 -2.11 8.69
N PHE A 539 17.14 -0.99 8.46
CA PHE A 539 16.53 0.34 8.61
C PHE A 539 15.39 0.55 7.62
N THR A 540 15.55 0.14 6.36
CA THR A 540 14.50 0.24 5.36
C THR A 540 13.24 -0.54 5.77
N ASP A 541 13.37 -1.77 6.27
CA ASP A 541 12.21 -2.55 6.76
C ASP A 541 11.50 -1.83 7.92
N ARG A 542 12.27 -1.31 8.89
CA ARG A 542 11.76 -0.54 10.03
C ARG A 542 11.06 0.75 9.59
N LYS A 543 11.62 1.45 8.60
CA LYS A 543 11.07 2.68 8.01
C LYS A 543 9.71 2.41 7.36
N LEU A 544 9.62 1.38 6.50
CA LEU A 544 8.39 1.00 5.81
C LEU A 544 7.30 0.60 6.82
N ALA A 545 7.63 -0.21 7.83
CA ALA A 545 6.71 -0.57 8.90
C ALA A 545 6.22 0.64 9.72
N ALA A 546 7.11 1.59 10.04
CA ALA A 546 6.76 2.79 10.79
C ALA A 546 5.90 3.79 9.97
N VAL A 547 6.16 3.93 8.67
CA VAL A 547 5.33 4.75 7.76
C VAL A 547 3.93 4.18 7.65
N ARG A 548 3.78 2.85 7.50
CA ARG A 548 2.46 2.19 7.54
C ARG A 548 1.76 2.43 8.87
N ALA A 549 2.42 2.20 10.01
CA ALA A 549 1.83 2.46 11.32
C ALA A 549 1.41 3.93 11.49
N TYR A 550 2.18 4.88 10.96
CA TYR A 550 1.84 6.31 10.96
C TYR A 550 0.57 6.59 10.12
N HIS A 551 0.43 5.97 8.94
CA HIS A 551 -0.80 6.08 8.13
C HIS A 551 -2.00 5.33 8.72
N GLU A 552 -1.82 4.23 9.45
CA GLU A 552 -2.89 3.53 10.18
C GLU A 552 -3.40 4.36 11.37
N TRP A 553 -2.50 5.05 12.09
CA TRP A 553 -2.82 5.78 13.33
C TRP A 553 -3.09 7.28 13.21
N MET A 554 -2.75 7.93 12.08
CA MET A 554 -2.98 9.36 11.87
C MET A 554 -4.09 9.63 10.85
N PRO A 555 -4.94 10.65 11.07
CA PRO A 555 -5.96 11.08 10.10
C PRO A 555 -5.33 11.90 8.96
N ILE A 556 -4.38 11.30 8.24
CA ILE A 556 -3.73 11.88 7.06
C ILE A 556 -4.03 11.06 5.80
N ARG A 557 -4.10 11.73 4.65
CA ARG A 557 -4.20 11.05 3.35
C ARG A 557 -2.83 10.50 2.94
N GLN A 558 -2.86 9.43 2.16
CA GLN A 558 -1.77 9.14 1.23
C GLN A 558 -1.88 10.13 0.06
N VAL A 559 -0.76 10.69 -0.39
CA VAL A 559 -0.78 11.80 -1.37
C VAL A 559 -0.81 11.30 -2.82
N ASP A 560 -0.07 10.23 -3.12
CA ASP A 560 -0.19 9.44 -4.36
C ASP A 560 -0.21 7.95 -3.97
N PRO A 561 -1.18 7.14 -4.45
CA PRO A 561 -1.20 5.70 -4.27
C PRO A 561 0.11 4.96 -4.61
N LYS A 562 0.94 5.51 -5.49
CA LYS A 562 2.23 4.93 -5.93
C LYS A 562 3.45 5.48 -5.20
N ASP A 563 3.34 6.64 -4.57
CA ASP A 563 4.45 7.28 -3.88
C ASP A 563 4.45 6.87 -2.40
N GLU A 564 5.09 5.74 -2.15
CA GLU A 564 4.89 4.94 -0.95
C GLU A 564 5.45 5.56 0.35
N LEU A 565 6.12 6.71 0.25
CA LEU A 565 6.72 7.45 1.36
C LEU A 565 6.26 8.92 1.44
N ARG A 566 5.43 9.40 0.51
CA ARG A 566 5.09 10.83 0.39
C ARG A 566 4.04 11.29 1.38
N ILE A 567 4.48 12.14 2.31
CA ILE A 567 3.62 12.85 3.28
C ILE A 567 3.58 14.37 3.08
N TRP A 568 4.45 14.96 2.24
CA TRP A 568 4.41 16.40 1.97
C TRP A 568 3.22 16.75 1.07
N ARG A 569 2.54 17.86 1.41
CA ARG A 569 1.25 18.25 0.83
C ARG A 569 0.92 19.71 1.14
N ASN A 570 0.08 20.34 0.32
CA ASN A 570 -0.24 21.75 0.42
C ASN A 570 -1.76 21.97 0.60
N PHE A 571 -2.13 22.87 1.51
CA PHE A 571 -3.54 23.24 1.78
C PHE A 571 -3.77 24.71 1.43
N GLN A 572 -4.69 24.98 0.51
CA GLN A 572 -5.04 26.33 0.06
C GLN A 572 -6.27 26.84 0.82
N ILE A 573 -6.09 27.58 1.92
CA ILE A 573 -7.18 28.02 2.79
C ILE A 573 -7.73 29.37 2.29
N GLY A 574 -8.54 29.27 1.23
CA GLY A 574 -8.98 30.42 0.45
C GLY A 574 -7.81 31.24 -0.09
N GLN A 575 -8.00 32.56 -0.15
CA GLN A 575 -6.94 33.53 -0.40
C GLN A 575 -6.24 34.01 0.88
N LEU A 576 -6.58 33.48 2.07
CA LEU A 576 -5.96 33.93 3.32
C LEU A 576 -4.53 33.40 3.45
N LEU A 577 -4.34 32.09 3.35
CA LEU A 577 -3.03 31.46 3.47
C LEU A 577 -2.94 30.16 2.69
N ASP A 578 -1.71 29.85 2.28
CA ASP A 578 -1.33 28.49 1.88
C ASP A 578 -0.44 27.87 2.96
N LEU A 579 -0.76 26.64 3.34
CA LEU A 579 0.01 25.83 4.28
C LEU A 579 0.70 24.70 3.52
N THR A 580 1.99 24.83 3.31
CA THR A 580 2.83 23.80 2.68
C THR A 580 3.49 22.97 3.78
N MET A 581 3.07 21.72 3.92
CA MET A 581 3.67 20.75 4.85
C MET A 581 4.79 20.00 4.13
N LEU A 582 6.00 19.98 4.72
CA LEU A 582 7.18 19.30 4.16
C LEU A 582 7.54 18.03 4.93
N ASP A 583 8.26 17.13 4.27
CA ASP A 583 9.10 16.14 4.92
C ASP A 583 10.59 16.53 4.76
N THR A 584 11.32 16.57 5.88
CA THR A 584 12.78 16.77 5.91
C THR A 584 13.51 15.58 6.55
N ARG A 585 12.84 14.43 6.66
CA ARG A 585 13.29 13.24 7.39
C ARG A 585 13.24 11.97 6.55
N GLN A 586 12.05 11.56 6.08
CA GLN A 586 11.83 10.18 5.64
C GLN A 586 11.98 9.97 4.14
N TYR A 587 11.68 10.93 3.28
CA TYR A 587 11.66 10.71 1.82
C TYR A 587 13.06 10.47 1.22
N GLU A 588 13.74 11.53 0.79
CA GLU A 588 14.99 11.47 0.01
C GLU A 588 16.22 12.09 0.70
N ARG A 589 16.09 12.44 1.99
CA ARG A 589 17.09 13.18 2.77
C ARG A 589 18.50 12.58 2.67
N ASP A 590 19.48 13.38 2.25
CA ASP A 590 20.90 12.98 2.28
C ASP A 590 21.41 12.76 3.72
N LEU A 591 22.58 12.14 3.86
CA LEU A 591 23.25 11.89 5.14
C LEU A 591 23.23 13.11 6.07
N THR A 592 22.82 12.85 7.32
CA THR A 592 22.73 13.80 8.43
C THR A 592 23.77 13.51 9.52
N ASP A 593 23.81 14.30 10.59
CA ASP A 593 24.56 13.97 11.81
C ASP A 593 23.86 12.84 12.58
N VAL A 594 24.55 11.71 12.72
CA VAL A 594 24.12 10.52 13.46
C VAL A 594 25.04 10.26 14.66
N TYR A 595 25.53 11.34 15.28
CA TYR A 595 26.37 11.39 16.50
C TYR A 595 27.79 10.82 16.39
N TYR A 596 28.10 10.00 15.38
CA TYR A 596 29.42 9.37 15.19
C TYR A 596 30.16 9.80 13.92
N ASN A 597 29.52 10.55 13.01
CA ASN A 597 30.09 10.93 11.71
C ASN A 597 30.52 12.40 11.66
N THR A 598 31.83 12.64 11.59
CA THR A 598 32.44 13.98 11.64
C THR A 598 32.20 14.85 10.40
N ASP A 599 31.78 14.26 9.28
CA ASP A 599 32.02 14.84 7.97
C ASP A 599 30.89 15.74 7.46
N VAL A 600 29.72 15.72 8.12
CA VAL A 600 28.49 16.42 7.70
C VAL A 600 28.71 17.92 7.51
N ASN A 601 29.47 18.56 8.41
CA ASN A 601 29.83 19.97 8.28
C ASN A 601 30.67 20.25 7.02
N THR A 602 31.56 19.32 6.62
CA THR A 602 32.44 19.49 5.45
C THR A 602 31.65 19.43 4.14
N ILE A 603 30.59 18.62 4.09
CA ILE A 603 29.68 18.49 2.94
C ILE A 603 28.46 19.41 3.02
N SER A 604 28.29 20.20 4.08
CA SER A 604 27.10 21.06 4.31
C SER A 604 26.82 22.09 3.23
N SER A 605 27.87 22.57 2.56
CA SER A 605 27.80 23.59 1.50
C SER A 605 27.92 23.00 0.09
N PHE A 606 27.84 21.67 -0.08
CA PHE A 606 27.92 21.05 -1.41
C PHE A 606 26.62 21.32 -2.20
N PRO A 607 26.68 21.87 -3.42
CA PRO A 607 25.49 22.32 -4.16
C PRO A 607 24.41 21.25 -4.38
N ASN A 608 24.80 19.97 -4.46
CA ASN A 608 23.92 18.85 -4.72
C ASN A 608 23.31 18.21 -3.45
N ARG A 609 23.64 18.67 -2.23
CA ARG A 609 22.97 18.18 -1.02
C ARG A 609 21.50 18.58 -1.03
N SER A 610 20.63 17.64 -0.68
CA SER A 610 19.22 17.91 -0.39
C SER A 610 18.79 17.32 0.94
N LEU A 611 17.97 18.09 1.65
CA LEU A 611 17.25 17.72 2.85
C LEU A 611 15.87 17.11 2.50
N MET A 612 15.33 17.46 1.33
CA MET A 612 13.94 17.21 0.93
C MET A 612 13.80 16.22 -0.23
N GLY A 613 14.87 15.99 -0.99
CA GLY A 613 14.83 15.38 -2.32
C GLY A 613 14.60 16.40 -3.43
N LEU A 614 15.00 16.05 -4.66
CA LEU A 614 14.80 16.94 -5.81
C LEU A 614 13.31 17.09 -6.15
N GLU A 615 12.52 16.04 -5.89
CA GLU A 615 11.10 15.99 -6.18
C GLU A 615 10.29 16.97 -5.31
N GLN A 616 10.49 16.97 -3.99
CA GLN A 616 9.85 17.93 -3.10
C GLN A 616 10.38 19.37 -3.32
N GLU A 617 11.63 19.56 -3.76
CA GLU A 617 12.15 20.90 -4.11
C GLU A 617 11.50 21.49 -5.37
N GLN A 618 11.55 20.76 -6.49
CA GLN A 618 11.33 21.29 -7.84
C GLN A 618 10.17 20.65 -8.61
N CYS A 619 9.68 19.50 -8.13
CA CYS A 619 8.99 18.47 -8.91
C CYS A 619 9.79 18.07 -10.17
N MET A 620 10.52 16.95 -10.05
CA MET A 620 11.16 16.28 -11.18
C MET A 620 11.06 14.76 -10.96
N HIS A 621 10.02 14.15 -11.52
CA HIS A 621 9.98 12.69 -11.65
C HIS A 621 11.24 12.21 -12.40
N THR A 622 11.90 11.16 -11.91
CA THR A 622 13.18 10.68 -12.45
C THR A 622 13.07 9.88 -13.77
N TYR A 623 11.89 9.85 -14.38
CA TYR A 623 11.64 9.28 -15.71
C TYR A 623 11.30 10.38 -16.73
N PRO A 624 11.80 10.29 -17.99
CA PRO A 624 11.60 11.34 -18.98
C PRO A 624 10.18 11.37 -19.55
N ALA A 625 9.67 12.58 -19.76
CA ALA A 625 8.52 12.97 -20.60
C ALA A 625 7.12 13.18 -19.95
N ILE A 626 7.06 13.66 -18.71
CA ILE A 626 5.95 14.56 -18.29
C ILE A 626 6.56 15.83 -17.69
N SER A 627 6.07 17.00 -18.12
CA SER A 627 6.39 18.30 -17.51
C SER A 627 5.27 18.74 -16.56
N CYS A 628 5.62 19.36 -15.44
CA CYS A 628 4.73 19.74 -14.32
C CYS A 628 3.76 20.90 -14.63
N HIS A 629 3.26 20.98 -15.87
CA HIS A 629 2.38 22.03 -16.40
C HIS A 629 1.29 21.50 -17.35
N GLU A 630 1.14 20.19 -17.55
CA GLU A 630 0.05 19.63 -18.36
C GLU A 630 -1.27 19.52 -17.56
N ASN A 631 -1.96 20.66 -17.44
CA ASN A 631 -3.36 20.86 -17.00
C ASN A 631 -4.10 19.62 -16.44
N SER A 632 -3.93 19.32 -15.15
CA SER A 632 -4.84 18.46 -14.40
C SER A 632 -6.16 19.19 -14.13
N SER A 633 -7.11 19.10 -15.07
CA SER A 633 -8.50 19.51 -14.83
C SER A 633 -9.25 18.46 -14.00
N SER A 634 -8.84 18.26 -12.75
CA SER A 634 -9.50 17.38 -11.78
C SER A 634 -10.52 18.18 -10.97
N ASP A 635 -11.79 17.75 -10.98
CA ASP A 635 -12.85 18.32 -10.12
C ASP A 635 -12.66 17.99 -8.62
N PHE A 636 -11.61 17.23 -8.30
CA PHE A 636 -11.07 17.09 -6.95
C PHE A 636 -9.79 17.95 -6.86
N GLY A 637 -9.68 18.77 -5.81
CA GLY A 637 -8.68 19.85 -5.66
C GLY A 637 -7.23 19.42 -5.41
N PHE A 638 -6.77 18.37 -6.10
CA PHE A 638 -5.41 17.86 -6.07
C PHE A 638 -4.52 18.61 -7.06
N ASP A 639 -3.54 19.35 -6.54
CA ASP A 639 -2.34 19.69 -7.28
C ASP A 639 -1.23 18.72 -6.86
N GLU A 640 -1.30 17.50 -7.42
CA GLU A 640 -0.41 16.38 -7.08
C GLU A 640 1.05 16.59 -7.57
N THR A 641 1.27 17.53 -8.48
CA THR A 641 2.53 17.68 -9.25
C THR A 641 3.33 18.95 -8.96
N SER A 642 3.03 19.68 -7.88
CA SER A 642 3.81 20.86 -7.48
C SER A 642 4.90 20.57 -6.44
N GLY A 643 6.09 21.12 -6.69
CA GLY A 643 7.20 21.17 -5.74
C GLY A 643 7.14 22.44 -4.88
N LEU A 644 7.97 22.56 -3.85
CA LEU A 644 8.01 23.74 -2.97
C LEU A 644 8.17 25.05 -3.77
N TYR A 645 9.06 25.07 -4.77
CA TYR A 645 9.34 26.27 -5.56
C TYR A 645 8.21 26.65 -6.54
N SER A 646 7.46 25.67 -7.06
CA SER A 646 6.27 25.97 -7.85
C SER A 646 5.16 26.42 -6.92
N THR A 647 4.87 25.66 -5.85
CA THR A 647 3.83 25.96 -4.83
C THR A 647 3.91 27.41 -4.32
N LEU A 648 5.09 27.88 -3.93
CA LEU A 648 5.30 29.26 -3.46
C LEU A 648 5.06 30.31 -4.55
N SER A 649 5.40 29.97 -5.80
CA SER A 649 5.19 30.81 -6.98
C SER A 649 3.72 30.85 -7.44
N GLU A 650 3.04 29.71 -7.44
CA GLU A 650 1.60 29.55 -7.72
C GLU A 650 0.77 30.25 -6.64
N SER A 651 1.10 30.05 -5.36
CA SER A 651 0.52 30.77 -4.22
C SER A 651 0.54 32.29 -4.42
N LYS A 652 1.68 32.81 -4.88
CA LYS A 652 1.84 34.24 -5.17
C LYS A 652 1.02 34.68 -6.39
N GLN A 653 0.93 33.86 -7.43
CA GLN A 653 0.13 34.16 -8.63
C GLN A 653 -1.38 34.15 -8.36
N ARG A 654 -1.88 33.21 -7.55
CA ARG A 654 -3.29 33.17 -7.10
C ARG A 654 -3.65 34.28 -6.11
N GLY A 655 -2.64 34.95 -5.54
CA GLY A 655 -2.83 36.11 -4.65
C GLY A 655 -3.16 35.74 -3.20
N ALA A 656 -2.80 34.54 -2.74
CA ALA A 656 -2.91 34.18 -1.33
C ALA A 656 -2.09 35.15 -0.47
N VAL A 657 -2.62 35.59 0.68
CA VAL A 657 -1.92 36.59 1.50
C VAL A 657 -0.66 36.00 2.12
N TRP A 658 -0.77 34.90 2.88
CA TRP A 658 0.34 34.29 3.62
C TRP A 658 0.84 32.97 3.00
N ARG A 659 2.12 32.68 3.19
CA ARG A 659 2.76 31.38 2.85
C ARG A 659 3.35 30.81 4.12
N ILE A 660 2.78 29.72 4.62
CA ILE A 660 3.20 29.09 5.87
C ILE A 660 3.81 27.73 5.52
N ILE A 661 5.10 27.56 5.83
CA ILE A 661 5.85 26.34 5.57
C ILE A 661 5.97 25.57 6.89
N GLY A 662 5.23 24.47 7.04
CA GLY A 662 5.27 23.60 8.21
C GLY A 662 6.28 22.47 8.01
N GLN A 663 7.37 22.46 8.78
CA GLN A 663 8.43 21.46 8.66
C GLN A 663 9.13 21.17 9.99
N GLN A 664 10.01 20.17 10.02
CA GLN A 664 10.44 19.53 11.27
C GLN A 664 11.45 20.38 12.08
N ILE A 665 12.52 20.86 11.44
CA ILE A 665 13.79 21.25 12.08
C ILE A 665 14.12 22.73 11.91
N VAL A 666 14.92 23.31 12.82
CA VAL A 666 15.22 24.76 12.79
C VAL A 666 15.88 25.18 11.47
N PHE A 667 15.32 26.21 10.83
CA PHE A 667 15.70 26.67 9.50
C PHE A 667 16.78 27.76 9.55
N THR A 668 16.64 28.76 10.42
CA THR A 668 17.62 29.85 10.61
C THR A 668 19.00 29.27 10.94
N GLN A 669 20.08 29.93 10.50
CA GLN A 669 21.43 29.53 10.93
C GLN A 669 21.61 29.83 12.43
N LEU A 670 21.84 28.79 13.24
CA LEU A 670 22.11 28.92 14.67
C LEU A 670 23.52 28.42 14.99
N GLN A 671 24.41 29.36 15.28
CA GLN A 671 25.64 29.09 16.01
C GLN A 671 25.28 28.85 17.48
N GLU A 672 25.39 27.58 17.89
CA GLU A 672 25.08 27.11 19.23
C GLU A 672 26.34 26.93 20.09
N THR A 673 26.17 26.47 21.34
CA THR A 673 27.27 26.29 22.30
C THR A 673 28.07 25.02 21.98
N GLY A 674 28.84 25.06 20.91
CA GLY A 674 29.75 23.98 20.48
C GLY A 674 29.95 23.89 18.97
N GLY A 675 29.06 24.48 18.17
CA GLY A 675 29.10 24.39 16.70
C GLY A 675 27.84 24.94 16.06
N PHE A 676 27.43 24.32 14.95
CA PHE A 676 26.07 24.42 14.41
C PHE A 676 25.40 23.07 14.60
N ASP A 677 24.07 23.03 14.71
CA ASP A 677 23.34 21.77 14.58
C ASP A 677 23.44 21.27 13.13
N LEU A 678 24.02 20.07 12.97
CA LEU A 678 24.27 19.44 11.67
C LEU A 678 23.16 18.46 11.26
N ASP A 679 22.19 18.22 12.14
CA ASP A 679 20.91 17.59 11.80
C ASP A 679 19.82 18.63 11.47
N ALA A 680 19.90 19.85 11.99
CA ALA A 680 19.13 20.99 11.48
C ALA A 680 19.49 21.39 10.03
N TRP A 681 18.85 22.43 9.48
CA TRP A 681 19.16 22.96 8.13
C TRP A 681 20.62 23.46 7.98
N ASP A 682 21.36 23.62 9.08
CA ASP A 682 22.80 23.90 9.06
C ASP A 682 23.68 22.74 8.62
N GLY A 683 23.16 21.50 8.63
CA GLY A 683 23.75 20.38 7.90
C GLY A 683 23.59 20.48 6.38
N TYR A 684 22.72 21.36 5.87
CA TYR A 684 22.20 21.40 4.50
C TYR A 684 22.19 22.84 3.94
N ARG A 685 23.22 23.62 4.25
CA ARG A 685 23.32 25.07 3.95
C ARG A 685 23.09 25.42 2.49
N ALA A 686 23.54 24.57 1.56
CA ALA A 686 23.28 24.75 0.12
C ALA A 686 21.80 24.61 -0.25
N ASN A 687 21.05 23.72 0.40
CA ASN A 687 19.61 23.57 0.19
C ASN A 687 18.84 24.75 0.78
N ARG A 688 19.22 25.20 1.99
CA ARG A 688 18.66 26.41 2.61
C ARG A 688 18.87 27.65 1.73
N ALA A 689 20.06 27.78 1.13
CA ALA A 689 20.35 28.86 0.19
C ALA A 689 19.37 28.84 -0.98
N ARG A 690 19.14 27.70 -1.65
CA ARG A 690 18.16 27.59 -2.75
C ARG A 690 16.75 28.06 -2.35
N VAL A 691 16.30 27.75 -1.13
CA VAL A 691 14.99 28.22 -0.62
C VAL A 691 14.97 29.75 -0.44
N LEU A 692 15.99 30.33 0.20
CA LEU A 692 16.10 31.77 0.38
C LEU A 692 16.27 32.52 -0.95
N ASP A 693 17.14 32.02 -1.83
CA ASP A 693 17.38 32.55 -3.18
C ASP A 693 16.10 32.55 -4.01
N HIS A 694 15.29 31.49 -3.93
CA HIS A 694 14.00 31.40 -4.62
C HIS A 694 13.01 32.46 -4.09
N LEU A 695 12.86 32.57 -2.76
CA LEU A 695 11.98 33.56 -2.13
C LEU A 695 12.41 35.00 -2.48
N TYR A 696 13.71 35.29 -2.38
CA TYR A 696 14.27 36.62 -2.66
C TYR A 696 14.14 37.00 -4.15
N SER A 697 14.61 36.13 -5.05
CA SER A 697 14.65 36.39 -6.49
C SER A 697 13.27 36.57 -7.09
N ASN A 698 12.30 35.72 -6.69
CA ASN A 698 10.92 35.81 -7.13
C ASN A 698 10.09 36.82 -6.32
N LYS A 699 10.69 37.48 -5.32
CA LYS A 699 10.09 38.50 -4.44
C LYS A 699 8.83 37.97 -3.74
N ILE A 700 8.93 36.80 -3.12
CA ILE A 700 7.82 36.10 -2.46
C ILE A 700 7.75 36.58 -1.02
N SER A 701 6.77 37.45 -0.75
CA SER A 701 6.49 38.04 0.55
C SER A 701 5.53 37.20 1.40
N ASN A 702 5.41 37.60 2.67
CA ASN A 702 4.50 37.00 3.67
C ASN A 702 4.80 35.54 3.97
N THR A 703 6.08 35.15 3.86
CA THR A 703 6.56 33.80 4.13
C THR A 703 6.88 33.63 5.62
N ILE A 704 6.32 32.59 6.23
CA ILE A 704 6.53 32.19 7.61
C ILE A 704 6.96 30.72 7.62
N ILE A 705 8.05 30.39 8.30
CA ILE A 705 8.52 29.02 8.50
C ILE A 705 8.20 28.58 9.93
N LEU A 706 7.68 27.37 10.09
CA LEU A 706 7.39 26.73 11.35
C LEU A 706 8.34 25.56 11.58
N SER A 707 8.83 25.41 12.80
CA SER A 707 9.87 24.42 13.18
C SER A 707 9.62 23.87 14.58
N GLY A 708 10.17 22.69 14.89
CA GLY A 708 10.14 22.08 16.21
C GLY A 708 11.49 21.47 16.57
N ASP A 709 11.47 20.18 16.94
CA ASP A 709 12.61 19.24 17.04
C ASP A 709 13.66 19.58 18.12
N SER A 710 14.27 20.76 18.06
CA SER A 710 15.27 21.33 18.99
C SER A 710 14.87 21.45 20.47
N HIS A 711 13.65 21.06 20.86
CA HIS A 711 13.11 21.11 22.22
C HIS A 711 13.20 22.49 22.94
N ALA A 712 13.31 23.58 22.18
CA ALA A 712 13.40 24.96 22.67
C ALA A 712 12.63 25.93 21.75
N ASN A 713 12.29 27.11 22.26
CA ASN A 713 11.61 28.15 21.48
C ASN A 713 12.63 29.10 20.84
N TRP A 714 12.46 29.37 19.54
CA TRP A 714 13.30 30.30 18.78
C TRP A 714 12.43 31.16 17.86
N VAL A 715 12.75 32.46 17.78
CA VAL A 715 12.05 33.39 16.87
C VAL A 715 13.06 34.31 16.20
N SER A 716 13.06 34.29 14.86
CA SER A 716 14.03 34.95 13.99
C SER A 716 13.34 35.68 12.85
N ASP A 717 13.92 36.80 12.37
CA ASP A 717 13.65 37.19 10.99
C ASP A 717 14.47 36.26 10.06
N LEU A 718 13.99 35.98 8.85
CA LEU A 718 14.74 35.19 7.86
C LEU A 718 15.67 36.10 7.04
N ALA A 719 16.96 35.79 7.03
CA ALA A 719 17.98 36.45 6.22
C ALA A 719 18.94 35.41 5.60
N HIS A 720 19.79 35.85 4.66
CA HIS A 720 20.91 35.01 4.22
C HIS A 720 21.97 34.94 5.33
N PRO A 721 22.45 33.76 5.75
CA PRO A 721 23.34 33.65 6.90
C PRO A 721 24.62 34.49 6.77
N ASN A 722 24.89 35.30 7.79
CA ASN A 722 25.98 36.28 7.86
C ASN A 722 25.85 37.52 6.93
N ASP A 723 24.70 37.74 6.27
CA ASP A 723 24.46 38.99 5.55
C ASP A 723 24.23 40.15 6.52
N THR A 724 25.32 40.88 6.78
CA THR A 724 25.33 42.14 7.55
C THR A 724 25.28 43.38 6.65
N THR A 725 25.00 43.20 5.35
CA THR A 725 25.03 44.24 4.31
C THR A 725 23.66 44.63 3.80
N THR A 726 22.73 43.66 3.64
CA THR A 726 21.33 43.95 3.29
C THR A 726 20.38 43.80 4.47
N TYR A 727 20.64 42.84 5.39
CA TYR A 727 19.85 42.66 6.61
C TYR A 727 20.37 43.50 7.79
N ASN A 728 19.44 44.10 8.53
CA ASN A 728 19.69 44.88 9.74
C ASN A 728 18.88 44.31 10.92
N PRO A 729 19.50 43.63 11.90
CA PRO A 729 18.77 42.95 12.98
C PRO A 729 18.06 43.89 13.96
N VAL A 730 18.41 45.19 13.99
CA VAL A 730 17.72 46.17 14.85
C VAL A 730 16.38 46.56 14.23
N THR A 731 16.34 46.85 12.93
CA THR A 731 15.15 47.32 12.20
C THR A 731 14.36 46.20 11.51
N GLY A 732 14.97 45.02 11.37
CA GLY A 732 14.50 43.90 10.54
C GLY A 732 14.46 44.23 9.03
N GLU A 733 15.04 45.35 8.61
CA GLU A 733 15.16 45.69 7.19
C GLU A 733 16.06 44.67 6.47
N GLY A 734 15.74 44.34 5.21
CA GLY A 734 16.39 43.25 4.46
C GLY A 734 15.85 41.84 4.70
N ALA A 735 14.96 41.64 5.67
CA ALA A 735 14.38 40.32 5.95
C ALA A 735 13.48 39.79 4.82
N ILE A 736 13.51 38.47 4.64
CA ILE A 736 12.81 37.70 3.59
C ILE A 736 11.49 37.11 4.11
N GLY A 737 11.40 36.89 5.43
CA GLY A 737 10.25 36.31 6.12
C GLY A 737 10.54 36.16 7.62
N VAL A 738 9.83 35.27 8.32
CA VAL A 738 9.99 35.03 9.76
C VAL A 738 9.98 33.54 10.07
N GLU A 739 10.77 33.09 11.04
CA GLU A 739 10.68 31.74 11.61
C GLU A 739 10.04 31.77 13.01
N PHE A 740 9.11 30.85 13.24
CA PHE A 740 8.54 30.51 14.54
C PHE A 740 8.85 29.04 14.86
N ALA A 741 9.91 28.81 15.65
CA ALA A 741 10.27 27.48 16.12
C ALA A 741 9.73 27.26 17.55
N GLY A 742 9.13 26.09 17.79
CA GLY A 742 8.45 25.75 19.04
C GLY A 742 9.21 24.76 19.92
N THR A 743 9.13 24.98 21.24
CA THR A 743 9.55 24.01 22.24
C THR A 743 8.71 22.72 22.21
N ALA A 744 9.24 21.70 22.88
CA ALA A 744 8.59 20.41 23.03
C ALA A 744 7.31 20.46 23.87
N VAL A 745 6.35 19.59 23.55
CA VAL A 745 5.18 19.28 24.39
C VAL A 745 5.62 18.66 25.73
N THR A 746 6.59 17.74 25.72
CA THR A 746 7.16 17.13 26.94
C THR A 746 8.65 16.79 26.89
N SER A 747 9.24 16.55 25.72
CA SER A 747 10.64 16.10 25.58
C SER A 747 11.65 17.02 26.29
N GLY A 748 12.77 16.44 26.77
CA GLY A 748 13.79 17.15 27.55
C GLY A 748 14.51 18.26 26.76
N SER A 749 14.90 19.36 27.43
CA SER A 749 15.50 20.51 26.74
C SER A 749 16.93 20.26 26.26
N ALA A 750 17.23 20.70 25.03
CA ALA A 750 18.59 20.76 24.48
C ALA A 750 19.54 21.60 25.37
N PHE A 751 19.03 22.62 26.06
CA PHE A 751 19.82 23.45 26.98
C PHE A 751 20.22 22.70 28.26
N GLY A 752 19.62 21.53 28.51
CA GLY A 752 19.89 20.63 29.64
C GLY A 752 18.62 20.14 30.33
N SER A 753 18.59 18.85 30.69
CA SER A 753 17.48 18.26 31.43
C SER A 753 17.27 18.96 32.79
N GLY A 754 16.03 19.37 33.07
CA GLY A 754 15.67 20.07 34.30
C GLY A 754 16.28 21.47 34.46
N ILE A 755 16.70 22.13 33.37
CA ILE A 755 17.27 23.49 33.44
C ILE A 755 16.27 24.50 34.01
N THR A 756 16.73 25.32 34.98
CA THR A 756 15.91 26.40 35.54
C THR A 756 15.87 27.60 34.58
N PRO A 757 14.78 28.40 34.55
CA PRO A 757 14.66 29.58 33.68
C PRO A 757 15.89 30.49 33.73
N ALA A 758 16.32 30.90 34.93
CA ALA A 758 17.51 31.75 35.12
C ALA A 758 18.85 31.13 34.65
N LYS A 759 18.93 29.81 34.37
CA LYS A 759 20.06 29.18 33.70
C LYS A 759 19.87 29.13 32.19
N ALA A 760 18.66 28.87 31.72
CA ALA A 760 18.33 28.92 30.30
C ALA A 760 18.51 30.35 29.74
N ASP A 761 18.08 31.37 30.49
CA ASP A 761 18.23 32.78 30.13
C ASP A 761 19.71 33.19 29.92
N ILE A 762 20.66 32.56 30.62
CA ILE A 762 22.10 32.79 30.42
C ILE A 762 22.56 32.22 29.07
N GLN A 763 22.06 31.03 28.69
CA GLN A 763 22.31 30.46 27.36
C GLN A 763 21.62 31.29 26.27
N SER A 764 20.32 31.59 26.42
CA SER A 764 19.56 32.48 25.53
C SER A 764 20.24 33.83 25.32
N THR A 765 20.77 34.46 26.38
CA THR A 765 21.50 35.73 26.29
C THR A 765 22.71 35.62 25.35
N THR A 766 23.43 34.50 25.39
CA THR A 766 24.59 34.25 24.53
C THR A 766 24.12 33.98 23.09
N LEU A 767 23.10 33.14 22.92
CA LEU A 767 22.56 32.72 21.62
C LEU A 767 21.99 33.91 20.84
N VAL A 768 21.23 34.81 21.47
CA VAL A 768 20.73 36.04 20.82
C VAL A 768 21.80 37.12 20.61
N GLN A 769 22.99 36.97 21.20
CA GLN A 769 24.12 37.87 20.96
C GLN A 769 24.95 37.45 19.75
N VAL A 770 25.25 36.16 19.60
CA VAL A 770 26.10 35.67 18.50
C VAL A 770 25.33 35.52 17.18
N ASN A 771 24.07 35.07 17.23
CA ASN A 771 23.25 34.89 16.04
C ASN A 771 22.58 36.22 15.67
N ALA A 772 22.87 36.80 14.50
CA ALA A 772 22.34 38.10 14.11
C ALA A 772 20.80 38.10 13.99
N ASP A 773 20.25 37.05 13.38
CA ASP A 773 18.87 36.99 12.90
C ASP A 773 17.88 36.61 14.02
N LEU A 774 18.36 35.83 15.00
CA LEU A 774 17.63 35.40 16.18
C LEU A 774 17.27 36.58 17.09
N GLN A 775 15.96 36.78 17.32
CA GLN A 775 15.41 37.88 18.11
C GLN A 775 14.95 37.46 19.52
N TRP A 776 14.59 36.18 19.72
CA TRP A 776 14.22 35.62 21.03
C TRP A 776 14.60 34.15 21.14
N SER A 777 14.95 33.71 22.35
CA SER A 777 15.32 32.34 22.68
C SER A 777 14.83 31.96 24.10
N GLU A 778 14.18 30.81 24.23
CA GLU A 778 13.69 30.29 25.53
C GLU A 778 13.75 28.74 25.57
N GLY A 779 14.56 28.19 26.47
CA GLY A 779 14.84 26.74 26.54
C GLY A 779 14.50 26.06 27.87
N SER A 780 13.74 26.67 28.77
CA SER A 780 13.38 26.09 30.08
C SER A 780 11.97 25.51 30.14
N TYR A 781 10.99 26.08 29.45
CA TYR A 781 9.60 25.63 29.52
C TYR A 781 9.24 24.65 28.40
N ARG A 782 8.24 23.80 28.66
CA ARG A 782 7.53 22.97 27.66
C ARG A 782 6.21 23.64 27.29
N GLY A 783 5.63 23.29 26.15
CA GLY A 783 4.39 23.90 25.70
C GLY A 783 4.15 23.79 24.21
N PHE A 784 3.71 24.90 23.62
CA PHE A 784 3.28 25.03 22.23
C PHE A 784 3.20 26.51 21.84
N PHE A 785 2.88 26.83 20.59
CA PHE A 785 2.49 28.18 20.20
C PHE A 785 1.25 28.19 19.32
N THR A 786 0.59 29.35 19.22
CA THR A 786 -0.51 29.58 18.27
C THR A 786 -0.17 30.70 17.30
N LEU A 787 -0.68 30.60 16.08
CA LEU A 787 -0.69 31.66 15.08
C LEU A 787 -2.12 32.13 14.89
N SER A 788 -2.40 33.40 15.18
CA SER A 788 -3.67 34.05 14.82
C SER A 788 -3.46 34.89 13.56
N ILE A 789 -4.12 34.50 12.48
CA ILE A 789 -3.78 34.86 11.10
C ILE A 789 -4.95 35.63 10.47
N ASP A 790 -4.73 36.89 10.10
CA ASP A 790 -5.70 37.75 9.43
C ASP A 790 -5.13 38.37 8.13
N PRO A 791 -5.94 38.96 7.24
CA PRO A 791 -5.46 39.50 5.95
C PRO A 791 -4.41 40.62 6.03
N ASN A 792 -4.07 41.12 7.21
CA ASN A 792 -3.16 42.24 7.45
C ASN A 792 -1.95 41.85 8.31
N GLN A 793 -2.04 40.78 9.11
CA GLN A 793 -1.00 40.36 10.05
C GLN A 793 -1.13 38.90 10.52
N VAL A 794 -0.03 38.36 11.05
CA VAL A 794 0.00 37.14 11.87
C VAL A 794 0.51 37.48 13.26
N ASN A 795 -0.18 36.99 14.29
CA ASN A 795 0.22 37.10 15.69
C ASN A 795 0.59 35.72 16.24
N ALA A 796 1.87 35.48 16.53
CA ALA A 796 2.34 34.26 17.18
C ALA A 796 2.32 34.43 18.70
N THR A 797 1.60 33.56 19.44
CA THR A 797 1.60 33.53 20.91
C THR A 797 2.20 32.21 21.40
N TYR A 798 3.30 32.29 22.13
CA TYR A 798 3.95 31.15 22.75
C TYR A 798 3.35 30.89 24.13
N TYR A 799 3.09 29.62 24.45
CA TYR A 799 2.52 29.20 25.73
C TYR A 799 3.47 28.24 26.46
N ALA A 800 3.76 28.56 27.72
CA ALA A 800 4.64 27.81 28.60
C ALA A 800 3.83 27.11 29.71
N MET A 801 3.99 25.79 29.85
CA MET A 801 3.43 25.00 30.93
C MET A 801 4.32 25.10 32.16
N ARG A 802 3.78 25.45 33.34
CA ARG A 802 4.58 25.58 34.56
C ARG A 802 5.04 24.23 35.11
N ASN A 803 4.28 23.17 34.87
CA ASN A 803 4.59 21.84 35.35
C ASN A 803 4.03 20.74 34.43
N ILE A 804 4.85 19.72 34.16
CA ILE A 804 4.50 18.53 33.35
C ILE A 804 4.51 17.23 34.18
N THR A 805 4.75 17.27 35.50
CA THR A 805 4.87 16.03 36.32
C THR A 805 3.52 15.43 36.75
N PHE A 806 2.42 16.18 36.61
CA PHE A 806 1.05 15.70 36.79
C PHE A 806 0.08 16.44 35.85
N ALA A 807 -1.07 15.84 35.55
CA ALA A 807 -2.12 16.42 34.71
C ALA A 807 -2.63 17.77 35.27
N ASN A 808 -2.50 18.86 34.52
CA ASN A 808 -2.98 20.19 34.91
C ASN A 808 -3.15 21.13 33.70
N LEU A 809 -3.72 22.32 33.94
CA LEU A 809 -3.86 23.42 32.96
C LEU A 809 -3.14 24.71 33.42
N ASP A 810 -2.06 24.59 34.22
CA ASP A 810 -1.25 25.73 34.67
C ASP A 810 -0.23 26.12 33.60
N GLY A 811 -0.72 26.87 32.62
CA GLY A 811 0.06 27.47 31.54
C GLY A 811 -0.13 28.99 31.45
N PHE A 812 0.83 29.66 30.82
CA PHE A 812 0.81 31.10 30.58
C PHE A 812 1.40 31.45 29.21
N ALA A 813 0.95 32.55 28.60
CA ALA A 813 1.61 33.08 27.42
C ALA A 813 3.00 33.62 27.80
N SER A 814 4.07 33.03 27.27
CA SER A 814 5.46 33.40 27.58
C SER A 814 5.96 34.58 26.74
N ALA A 815 5.58 34.62 25.46
CA ALA A 815 5.94 35.67 24.52
C ALA A 815 4.87 35.83 23.42
N GLN A 816 4.81 37.03 22.82
CA GLN A 816 3.93 37.33 21.69
C GLN A 816 4.70 38.08 20.61
N PHE A 817 4.49 37.71 19.35
CA PHE A 817 5.16 38.30 18.19
C PHE A 817 4.14 38.63 17.11
N ASN A 818 4.42 39.66 16.30
CA ASN A 818 3.53 40.16 15.26
C ASN A 818 4.31 40.33 13.95
N VAL A 819 3.77 39.82 12.85
CA VAL A 819 4.29 40.01 11.48
C VAL A 819 3.20 40.70 10.69
N LYS A 820 3.53 41.80 9.99
CA LYS A 820 2.57 42.54 9.17
C LYS A 820 2.70 42.17 7.70
N LYS A 821 1.58 42.25 6.97
CA LYS A 821 1.55 42.02 5.54
C LYS A 821 2.54 42.93 4.80
N GLU A 822 3.25 42.36 3.83
CA GLU A 822 4.37 42.90 3.07
C GLU A 822 5.58 43.39 3.90
N ALA A 823 5.61 43.18 5.22
CA ALA A 823 6.73 43.61 6.05
C ALA A 823 7.90 42.61 6.06
N ASN A 824 7.63 41.32 5.80
CA ASN A 824 8.59 40.20 5.81
C ASN A 824 9.44 40.09 7.09
N LYS A 825 8.97 40.63 8.23
CA LYS A 825 9.73 40.73 9.48
C LYS A 825 8.85 40.86 10.71
N LEU A 826 9.45 40.58 11.86
CA LEU A 826 8.87 40.83 13.18
C LEU A 826 8.70 42.34 13.41
N THR A 827 7.48 42.77 13.74
CA THR A 827 7.17 44.15 14.14
C THR A 827 8.09 44.60 15.27
N ARG A 828 8.69 45.79 15.10
CA ARG A 828 9.59 46.40 16.09
C ARG A 828 8.83 47.40 16.99
N PRO A 829 9.12 47.48 18.30
CA PRO A 829 10.05 46.62 19.06
C PRO A 829 9.52 45.18 19.17
N VAL A 830 10.44 44.21 19.02
CA VAL A 830 10.10 42.77 19.06
C VAL A 830 9.42 42.44 20.40
N ALA A 831 8.29 41.73 20.34
CA ALA A 831 7.44 41.42 21.49
C ALA A 831 7.06 42.64 22.36
N GLY A 832 6.92 43.82 21.76
CA GLY A 832 6.69 45.07 22.50
C GLY A 832 7.87 45.54 23.36
N GLY A 833 9.00 44.83 23.33
CA GLY A 833 10.19 45.06 24.17
C GLY A 833 10.28 44.18 25.43
N SER A 834 9.31 43.30 25.70
CA SER A 834 9.28 42.48 26.92
C SER A 834 8.62 41.12 26.72
N VAL A 835 9.16 40.09 27.38
CA VAL A 835 8.62 38.72 27.44
C VAL A 835 8.52 38.27 28.89
N LEU A 836 7.71 37.24 29.16
CA LEU A 836 7.56 36.64 30.50
C LEU A 836 8.47 35.43 30.74
N ALA A 837 9.11 34.90 29.69
CA ALA A 837 10.20 33.92 29.78
C ALA A 837 11.16 34.06 28.59
N GLY A 838 12.41 33.64 28.76
CA GLY A 838 13.46 33.76 27.76
C GLY A 838 13.97 35.18 27.58
N VAL A 839 14.87 35.37 26.62
CA VAL A 839 15.61 36.63 26.45
C VAL A 839 15.40 37.20 25.05
N LEU A 840 15.03 38.48 24.96
CA LEU A 840 15.02 39.23 23.70
C LEU A 840 16.43 39.73 23.36
N LYS A 841 16.78 39.73 22.07
CA LYS A 841 18.01 40.35 21.53
C LYS A 841 18.22 41.79 22.01
N SER A 842 17.14 42.57 22.12
CA SER A 842 17.14 43.95 22.60
C SER A 842 17.47 44.12 24.09
N GLN A 843 17.35 43.06 24.89
CA GLN A 843 17.66 43.04 26.32
C GLN A 843 19.11 42.61 26.58
N ALA A 844 19.65 41.75 25.71
CA ALA A 844 20.99 41.18 25.79
C ALA A 844 22.10 42.21 25.44
N LYS A 845 22.35 43.16 26.35
CA LYS A 845 23.39 44.20 26.23
C LYS A 845 24.73 43.60 25.75
N ALA A 846 25.22 44.08 24.60
CA ALA A 846 26.50 43.65 24.04
C ALA A 846 27.63 43.74 25.07
N GLN A 847 28.28 42.60 25.35
CA GLN A 847 29.55 42.63 26.05
C GLN A 847 30.57 43.36 25.17
N LYS A 848 31.44 44.18 25.79
CA LYS A 848 32.65 44.61 25.09
C LYS A 848 33.48 43.35 24.78
N PRO A 849 34.11 43.24 23.60
CA PRO A 849 34.96 42.10 23.29
C PRO A 849 36.04 41.95 24.36
N LEU A 850 36.18 40.74 24.90
CA LEU A 850 37.24 40.40 25.83
C LEU A 850 38.56 40.36 25.06
N VAL A 851 39.33 41.44 25.16
CA VAL A 851 40.70 41.49 24.67
C VAL A 851 41.60 40.75 25.65
N ASN A 852 42.11 39.58 25.23
CA ASN A 852 43.39 38.98 25.61
C ASN A 852 43.68 37.80 24.68
#